data_AF-A0AAP8F2H1-F1
#
_entry.id   AF-A0AAP8F2H1-F1
#
_cell.length_a   1.000
_cell.length_b   1.000
_cell.length_c   1.000
_cell.angle_alpha   90.00
_cell.angle_beta   90.00
_cell.angle_gamma   90.00
#
_symmetry.space_group_name_H-M   'P 1'
#
loop_
_entity.id
_entity.type
_entity.pdbx_description
1 polymer ?
#
loop_
_entity_poly.entity_id
_entity_poly.type
_entity_poly.pdbx_seq_one_letter_code
_entity_poly.pdbx_strand_id
1 'polypeptide(L)'
;MRTTFMQLLKNYQISIPMIQRDYAQGRLDPKAQAVRHQLVPSLKKALQGESLDFDFIYGTIEQQGEEMVLLPLDGQQRLTTLCLLHWYLNMKEEGNLGELLQRFSYETRLTTKDFLDHLFKSNFTLDDFSEEPLSDVIRNEKWFRHQWKFDPNIKGMLEMLDAIHAELQSLSQEVLHLLTSEDCPITFSFMDLDQFELGEELYIKMNARGRALSSFENFKAQFEQLLDSLGYHKEMKAFSFKLDQEWTDLLWSHLGTAKTLDRPFFNIFAFISSALQVKKKVTSNVFVNKRYTEIEVLREIYKENEAVQYLFAVLEVWCNVNDKNELFSKIVQKTPLFIAEPNLFKTVIENGNITLPERIYFYTVTQALLHDKKEELPSLLRIIRNLVQRIRQEKQGEYISNLRYDSIGDIFRAIDLFIKSNDDPYKTLATIEKLPGFTRDSVEQERFKAKLLDQQPNLKDALFKLEDLSELAGNLSALRDAFEKYGEDLVPLVRHMITLDQGLVARALLTCEDYKHQLGSSSLGDFLNCERYLYGGNTRKAFLWTTPKLQKVWSEFFDNYFAVKKSSVKETLQYIIDTKNSWNKTHYAYYFVKYPIIFSGQHFTFVFEYEKELLIEKINGKTARSLHINPIYEAVINEIPYLCHRNMSIAKSADRSILFTKSEKSLWLEKGNWTTSDKLIPLLDEYKAQLPNDLDLVEQGVQLVQMLQQKNIKVTNINS
;
A
#
# COMPACT_ATOMS: atom_id res chain seq x y z
N MET A 1 -48.22 -27.43 15.40
CA MET A 1 -49.55 -27.16 16.01
C MET A 1 -49.55 -25.73 16.54
N ARG A 2 -50.64 -24.95 16.40
CA ARG A 2 -50.70 -23.63 17.06
C ARG A 2 -50.83 -23.83 18.57
N THR A 3 -50.04 -23.11 19.34
CA THR A 3 -50.03 -23.18 20.80
C THR A 3 -49.74 -21.80 21.40
N THR A 4 -49.85 -21.70 22.72
CA THR A 4 -49.60 -20.49 23.50
C THR A 4 -48.44 -20.72 24.48
N PHE A 5 -47.87 -19.64 24.99
CA PHE A 5 -46.81 -19.73 26.01
C PHE A 5 -47.27 -20.48 27.26
N MET A 6 -48.50 -20.21 27.71
CA MET A 6 -49.11 -20.86 28.87
C MET A 6 -49.35 -22.35 28.66
N GLN A 7 -49.75 -22.77 27.47
CA GLN A 7 -49.88 -24.19 27.14
C GLN A 7 -48.51 -24.89 27.16
N LEU A 8 -47.46 -24.27 26.62
CA LEU A 8 -46.11 -24.81 26.71
C LEU A 8 -45.66 -24.97 28.17
N LEU A 9 -45.81 -23.94 29.01
CA LEU A 9 -45.42 -24.01 30.43
C LEU A 9 -46.26 -25.00 31.25
N LYS A 10 -47.50 -25.30 30.86
CA LYS A 10 -48.31 -26.34 31.52
C LYS A 10 -47.80 -27.74 31.17
N ASN A 11 -47.36 -27.94 29.93
CA ASN A 11 -46.95 -29.25 29.43
C ASN A 11 -45.47 -29.57 29.69
N TYR A 12 -44.60 -28.56 29.70
CA TYR A 12 -43.15 -28.74 29.72
C TYR A 12 -42.45 -27.76 30.67
N GLN A 13 -41.32 -28.18 31.22
CA GLN A 13 -40.32 -27.25 31.76
C GLN A 13 -39.49 -26.73 30.58
N ILE A 14 -39.42 -25.41 30.38
CA ILE A 14 -38.66 -24.80 29.29
C ILE A 14 -37.27 -24.43 29.81
N SER A 15 -36.22 -25.00 29.21
CA SER A 15 -34.83 -24.69 29.57
C SER A 15 -34.05 -24.20 28.35
N ILE A 16 -33.67 -22.91 28.33
CA ILE A 16 -32.87 -22.34 27.24
C ILE A 16 -31.45 -22.95 27.27
N PRO A 17 -31.01 -23.67 26.21
CA PRO A 17 -29.78 -24.48 26.25
C PRO A 17 -28.49 -23.65 26.15
N MET A 18 -27.33 -24.30 26.41
CA MET A 18 -26.01 -23.67 26.49
C MET A 18 -25.54 -22.96 25.21
N ILE A 19 -25.76 -23.54 24.03
CA ILE A 19 -25.26 -23.04 22.74
C ILE A 19 -26.19 -21.93 22.21
N GLN A 20 -26.61 -21.01 23.07
CA GLN A 20 -27.53 -19.93 22.73
C GLN A 20 -26.90 -18.55 22.90
N ARG A 21 -27.33 -17.63 22.04
CA ARG A 21 -26.86 -16.24 22.03
C ARG A 21 -27.53 -15.45 23.15
N ASP A 22 -26.84 -14.41 23.59
CA ASP A 22 -27.43 -13.45 24.54
C ASP A 22 -28.73 -12.87 24.01
N TYR A 23 -29.69 -12.62 24.92
CA TYR A 23 -30.99 -12.03 24.62
C TYR A 23 -30.84 -10.74 23.77
N ALA A 24 -31.10 -10.87 22.47
CA ALA A 24 -30.77 -9.89 21.43
C ALA A 24 -31.86 -8.83 21.26
N GLN A 25 -33.13 -9.17 21.48
CA GLN A 25 -34.25 -8.22 21.39
C GLN A 25 -34.16 -7.10 22.45
N GLY A 26 -33.46 -7.36 23.55
CA GLY A 26 -33.18 -6.39 24.61
C GLY A 26 -31.88 -5.59 24.45
N ARG A 27 -31.12 -5.75 23.37
CA ARG A 27 -29.85 -5.02 23.20
C ARG A 27 -30.05 -3.52 22.95
N LEU A 28 -29.00 -2.76 23.23
CA LEU A 28 -28.91 -1.31 23.03
C LEU A 28 -28.44 -0.92 21.62
N ASP A 29 -28.14 -1.87 20.74
CA ASP A 29 -27.76 -1.53 19.37
C ASP A 29 -28.96 -1.04 18.54
N PRO A 30 -28.75 -0.17 17.53
CA PRO A 30 -29.84 0.44 16.78
C PRO A 30 -30.79 -0.56 16.11
N LYS A 31 -30.30 -1.74 15.72
CA LYS A 31 -31.12 -2.77 15.07
C LYS A 31 -32.04 -3.44 16.08
N ALA A 32 -31.52 -3.83 17.25
CA ALA A 32 -32.32 -4.39 18.33
C ALA A 32 -33.37 -3.40 18.84
N GLN A 33 -33.00 -2.12 18.97
CA GLN A 33 -33.93 -1.06 19.34
C GLN A 33 -35.10 -0.93 18.34
N ALA A 34 -34.81 -0.93 17.03
CA ALA A 34 -35.85 -0.87 16.00
C ALA A 34 -36.80 -2.07 16.07
N VAL A 35 -36.28 -3.29 16.29
CA VAL A 35 -37.10 -4.50 16.47
C VAL A 35 -37.97 -4.38 17.71
N ARG A 36 -37.43 -3.95 18.85
CA ARG A 36 -38.18 -3.78 20.11
C ARG A 36 -39.29 -2.73 19.97
N HIS A 37 -39.01 -1.62 19.30
CA HIS A 37 -39.97 -0.54 19.03
C HIS A 37 -41.12 -0.96 18.09
N GLN A 38 -40.97 -2.06 17.35
CA GLN A 38 -42.07 -2.65 16.56
C GLN A 38 -42.78 -3.74 17.35
N LEU A 39 -42.03 -4.57 18.07
CA LEU A 39 -42.53 -5.75 18.77
C LEU A 39 -43.47 -5.39 19.92
N VAL A 40 -43.07 -4.49 20.82
CA VAL A 40 -43.84 -4.18 22.03
C VAL A 40 -45.19 -3.53 21.71
N PRO A 41 -45.29 -2.57 20.77
CA PRO A 41 -46.60 -2.08 20.33
C PRO A 41 -47.50 -3.16 19.72
N SER A 42 -46.93 -4.13 18.99
CA SER A 42 -47.70 -5.28 18.48
C SER A 42 -48.24 -6.17 19.59
N LEU A 43 -47.48 -6.38 20.68
CA LEU A 43 -47.97 -7.10 21.87
C LEU A 43 -49.15 -6.36 22.50
N LYS A 44 -49.07 -5.02 22.63
CA LYS A 44 -50.17 -4.19 23.15
C LYS A 44 -51.43 -4.30 22.31
N LYS A 45 -51.31 -4.21 20.98
CA LYS A 45 -52.44 -4.39 20.05
C LYS A 45 -53.09 -5.76 20.19
N ALA A 46 -52.29 -6.81 20.38
CA ALA A 46 -52.81 -8.15 20.59
C ALA A 46 -53.69 -8.24 21.84
N LEU A 47 -53.25 -7.62 22.93
CA LEU A 47 -54.02 -7.50 24.18
C LEU A 47 -55.28 -6.63 24.05
N GLN A 48 -55.44 -5.88 22.96
CA GLN A 48 -56.62 -5.06 22.66
C GLN A 48 -57.57 -5.72 21.65
N GLY A 49 -57.33 -6.99 21.30
CA GLY A 49 -58.23 -7.81 20.46
C GLY A 49 -57.70 -8.14 19.07
N GLU A 50 -56.48 -7.74 18.71
CA GLU A 50 -55.83 -8.22 17.48
C GLU A 50 -55.22 -9.62 17.69
N SER A 51 -55.22 -10.47 16.66
CA SER A 51 -54.47 -11.74 16.70
C SER A 51 -53.02 -11.49 16.30
N LEU A 52 -52.09 -12.04 17.09
CA LEU A 52 -50.65 -11.97 16.82
C LEU A 52 -50.09 -13.38 16.67
N ASP A 53 -49.59 -13.67 15.46
CA ASP A 53 -48.80 -14.87 15.20
C ASP A 53 -47.33 -14.58 15.52
N PHE A 54 -46.79 -15.26 16.53
CA PHE A 54 -45.40 -15.16 16.97
C PHE A 54 -44.51 -16.18 16.24
N ASP A 55 -44.88 -16.47 14.99
CA ASP A 55 -44.23 -17.37 14.04
C ASP A 55 -44.03 -18.80 14.60
N PHE A 56 -42.78 -19.25 14.69
CA PHE A 56 -42.43 -20.64 14.96
C PHE A 56 -41.50 -20.77 16.17
N ILE A 57 -41.67 -21.87 16.91
CA ILE A 57 -40.78 -22.28 17.99
C ILE A 57 -40.47 -23.77 17.79
N TYR A 58 -39.18 -24.10 17.79
CA TYR A 58 -38.68 -25.44 17.53
C TYR A 58 -37.83 -25.90 18.71
N GLY A 59 -37.97 -27.14 19.13
CA GLY A 59 -37.14 -27.70 20.20
C GLY A 59 -37.24 -29.21 20.30
N THR A 60 -36.36 -29.79 21.09
CA THR A 60 -36.38 -31.20 21.48
C THR A 60 -37.00 -31.33 22.87
N ILE A 61 -37.66 -32.46 23.12
CA ILE A 61 -38.36 -32.74 24.39
C ILE A 61 -37.64 -33.91 25.05
N GLU A 62 -36.93 -33.61 26.12
CA GLU A 62 -36.18 -34.60 26.89
C GLU A 62 -36.93 -34.97 28.18
N GLN A 63 -36.99 -36.26 28.49
CA GLN A 63 -37.49 -36.71 29.79
C GLN A 63 -36.37 -36.62 30.84
N GLN A 64 -36.54 -35.72 31.82
CA GLN A 64 -35.62 -35.58 32.96
C GLN A 64 -36.34 -35.96 34.26
N GLY A 65 -36.21 -37.23 34.66
CA GLY A 65 -36.95 -37.77 35.80
C GLY A 65 -38.45 -37.93 35.50
N GLU A 66 -39.31 -37.34 36.34
CA GLU A 66 -40.76 -37.32 36.15
C GLU A 66 -41.25 -36.14 35.29
N GLU A 67 -40.37 -35.19 34.95
CA GLU A 67 -40.74 -34.00 34.16
C GLU A 67 -40.27 -34.10 32.70
N MET A 68 -41.06 -33.49 31.80
CA MET A 68 -40.71 -33.31 30.39
C MET A 68 -40.10 -31.92 30.20
N VAL A 69 -38.86 -31.87 29.71
CA VAL A 69 -38.08 -30.64 29.52
C VAL A 69 -38.00 -30.30 28.03
N LEU A 70 -38.50 -29.12 27.66
CA LEU A 70 -38.35 -28.56 26.32
C LEU A 70 -37.04 -27.78 26.24
N LEU A 71 -36.15 -28.20 25.34
CA LEU A 71 -34.94 -27.49 24.95
C LEU A 71 -35.17 -26.78 23.61
N PRO A 72 -35.53 -25.48 23.60
CA PRO A 72 -35.75 -24.76 22.36
C PRO A 72 -34.44 -24.61 21.57
N LEU A 73 -34.48 -25.09 20.32
CA LEU A 73 -33.42 -24.96 19.33
C LEU A 73 -33.55 -23.65 18.52
N ASP A 74 -34.77 -23.13 18.35
CA ASP A 74 -35.07 -21.79 17.83
C ASP A 74 -36.35 -21.23 18.47
N GLY A 75 -36.47 -19.90 18.58
CA GLY A 75 -37.56 -19.20 19.27
C GLY A 75 -37.25 -18.79 20.72
N GLN A 76 -36.01 -18.94 21.21
CA GLN A 76 -35.62 -18.62 22.59
C GLN A 76 -35.86 -17.14 22.95
N GLN A 77 -35.56 -16.25 22.01
CA GLN A 77 -35.79 -14.81 22.17
C GLN A 77 -37.28 -14.51 22.35
N ARG A 78 -38.12 -15.17 21.55
CA ARG A 78 -39.58 -15.05 21.62
C ARG A 78 -40.11 -15.57 22.95
N LEU A 79 -39.69 -16.76 23.38
CA LEU A 79 -40.07 -17.34 24.67
C LEU A 79 -39.65 -16.45 25.84
N THR A 80 -38.46 -15.86 25.78
CA THR A 80 -37.98 -14.94 26.81
C THR A 80 -38.84 -13.68 26.88
N THR A 81 -39.15 -13.07 25.74
CA THR A 81 -40.05 -11.90 25.67
C THR A 81 -41.45 -12.20 26.19
N LEU A 82 -42.02 -13.37 25.82
CA LEU A 82 -43.32 -13.80 26.31
C LEU A 82 -43.29 -14.04 27.82
N CYS A 83 -42.23 -14.65 28.35
CA CYS A 83 -42.05 -14.86 29.78
C CYS A 83 -42.04 -13.52 30.55
N LEU A 84 -41.28 -12.53 30.07
CA LEU A 84 -41.22 -11.19 30.67
C LEU A 84 -42.58 -10.47 30.61
N LEU A 85 -43.31 -10.59 29.50
CA LEU A 85 -44.66 -10.03 29.36
C LEU A 85 -45.64 -10.63 30.37
N HIS A 86 -45.64 -11.96 30.52
CA HIS A 86 -46.52 -12.64 31.47
C HIS A 86 -46.15 -12.27 32.90
N TRP A 87 -44.86 -12.20 33.22
CA TRP A 87 -44.39 -11.75 34.53
C TRP A 87 -44.83 -10.30 34.83
N TYR A 88 -44.64 -9.37 33.89
CA TYR A 88 -45.01 -7.97 34.05
C TYR A 88 -46.51 -7.81 34.36
N LEU A 89 -47.38 -8.43 33.55
CA LEU A 89 -48.83 -8.35 33.75
C LEU A 89 -49.26 -9.10 35.01
N ASN A 90 -48.61 -10.22 35.34
CA ASN A 90 -48.90 -10.95 36.58
C ASN A 90 -48.63 -10.09 37.81
N MET A 91 -47.56 -9.32 37.82
CA MET A 91 -47.25 -8.42 38.93
C MET A 91 -48.18 -7.20 38.95
N LYS A 92 -48.45 -6.59 37.78
CA LYS A 92 -49.32 -5.40 37.66
C LYS A 92 -50.78 -5.68 38.04
N GLU A 93 -51.29 -6.89 37.78
CA GLU A 93 -52.69 -7.27 38.00
C GLU A 93 -52.86 -8.20 39.22
N GLU A 94 -51.84 -8.30 40.09
CA GLU A 94 -51.85 -9.16 41.30
C GLU A 94 -52.24 -10.63 41.01
N GLY A 95 -51.77 -11.15 39.88
CA GLY A 95 -52.02 -12.51 39.41
C GLY A 95 -51.21 -13.59 40.12
N ASN A 96 -51.56 -14.85 39.86
CA ASN A 96 -51.02 -16.03 40.56
C ASN A 96 -50.20 -16.99 39.67
N LEU A 97 -49.45 -16.44 38.69
CA LEU A 97 -48.65 -17.22 37.73
C LEU A 97 -47.21 -17.53 38.20
N GLY A 98 -46.81 -17.11 39.39
CA GLY A 98 -45.43 -17.21 39.88
C GLY A 98 -44.84 -18.62 39.88
N GLU A 99 -45.62 -19.63 40.30
CA GLU A 99 -45.18 -21.04 40.28
C GLU A 99 -45.03 -21.57 38.84
N LEU A 100 -45.92 -21.17 37.93
CA LEU A 100 -45.86 -21.63 36.55
C LEU A 100 -44.72 -20.97 35.76
N LEU A 101 -44.44 -19.69 36.01
CA LEU A 101 -43.33 -18.98 35.38
C LEU A 101 -41.95 -19.55 35.78
N GLN A 102 -41.83 -20.13 36.99
CA GLN A 102 -40.61 -20.82 37.42
C GLN A 102 -40.28 -22.07 36.57
N ARG A 103 -41.22 -22.56 35.75
CA ARG A 103 -40.94 -23.61 34.77
C ARG A 103 -40.16 -23.10 33.54
N PHE A 104 -39.90 -21.79 33.44
CA PHE A 104 -39.02 -21.20 32.43
C PHE A 104 -37.64 -20.88 33.02
N SER A 105 -36.57 -21.46 32.48
CA SER A 105 -35.20 -21.31 33.00
C SER A 105 -34.12 -21.30 31.91
N TYR A 106 -32.88 -21.06 32.33
CA TYR A 106 -31.67 -21.12 31.50
C TYR A 106 -30.74 -22.21 32.06
N GLU A 107 -30.20 -23.09 31.21
CA GLU A 107 -29.49 -24.29 31.68
C GLU A 107 -28.10 -23.98 32.30
N THR A 108 -27.21 -23.31 31.56
CA THR A 108 -25.80 -23.14 31.95
C THR A 108 -25.41 -21.69 32.27
N ARG A 109 -26.33 -20.74 32.12
CA ARG A 109 -26.13 -19.32 32.49
C ARG A 109 -26.56 -19.12 33.94
N LEU A 110 -25.72 -19.58 34.88
CA LEU A 110 -26.01 -19.55 36.32
C LEU A 110 -26.49 -18.19 36.83
N THR A 111 -25.92 -17.08 36.33
CA THR A 111 -26.31 -15.72 36.68
C THR A 111 -27.72 -15.36 36.21
N THR A 112 -28.05 -15.66 34.94
CA THR A 112 -29.39 -15.40 34.38
C THR A 112 -30.45 -16.30 35.02
N LYS A 113 -30.12 -17.56 35.26
CA LYS A 113 -30.99 -18.51 35.98
C LYS A 113 -31.32 -18.00 37.39
N ASP A 114 -30.28 -17.67 38.16
CA ASP A 114 -30.41 -17.17 39.53
C ASP A 114 -31.21 -15.85 39.57
N PHE A 115 -31.02 -14.97 38.59
CA PHE A 115 -31.83 -13.75 38.45
C PHE A 115 -33.31 -14.03 38.22
N LEU A 116 -33.67 -14.89 37.25
CA LEU A 116 -35.07 -15.22 36.97
C LEU A 116 -35.75 -15.92 38.16
N ASP A 117 -35.04 -16.81 38.84
CA ASP A 117 -35.54 -17.48 40.05
C ASP A 117 -35.90 -16.47 41.15
N HIS A 118 -35.08 -15.44 41.36
CA HIS A 118 -35.41 -14.37 42.30
C HIS A 118 -36.51 -13.44 41.77
N LEU A 119 -36.50 -13.11 40.48
CA LEU A 119 -37.51 -12.25 39.84
C LEU A 119 -38.92 -12.85 39.97
N PHE A 120 -39.07 -14.17 39.79
CA PHE A 120 -40.37 -14.85 39.88
C PHE A 120 -40.85 -15.13 41.30
N LYS A 121 -39.95 -15.14 42.29
CA LYS A 121 -40.28 -15.36 43.71
C LYS A 121 -40.49 -14.06 44.49
N SER A 122 -40.12 -12.93 43.91
CA SER A 122 -40.22 -11.63 44.56
C SER A 122 -41.62 -11.06 44.39
N ASN A 123 -42.13 -10.46 45.47
CA ASN A 123 -43.41 -9.77 45.45
C ASN A 123 -43.16 -8.29 45.17
N PHE A 124 -43.70 -7.82 44.06
CA PHE A 124 -43.76 -6.40 43.73
C PHE A 124 -45.17 -5.88 44.03
N THR A 125 -45.26 -4.63 44.46
CA THR A 125 -46.51 -3.91 44.75
C THR A 125 -46.89 -2.98 43.60
N LEU A 126 -48.14 -2.52 43.54
CA LEU A 126 -48.58 -1.57 42.50
C LEU A 126 -47.76 -0.26 42.50
N ASP A 127 -47.28 0.19 43.66
CA ASP A 127 -46.44 1.38 43.78
C ASP A 127 -45.08 1.20 43.08
N ASP A 128 -44.56 -0.03 43.01
CA ASP A 128 -43.30 -0.35 42.32
C ASP A 128 -43.40 -0.21 40.79
N PHE A 129 -44.62 -0.18 40.24
CA PHE A 129 -44.90 0.06 38.82
C PHE A 129 -45.26 1.52 38.54
N SER A 130 -45.16 2.41 39.53
CA SER A 130 -45.38 3.85 39.36
C SER A 130 -44.10 4.65 39.06
N GLU A 131 -42.92 4.05 39.26
CA GLU A 131 -41.63 4.65 38.96
C GLU A 131 -41.11 4.22 37.58
N GLU A 132 -40.63 5.19 36.79
CA GLU A 132 -39.93 4.92 35.53
C GLU A 132 -38.43 5.23 35.68
N PRO A 133 -37.52 4.33 35.25
CA PRO A 133 -37.75 3.02 34.62
C PRO A 133 -37.92 1.85 35.63
N LEU A 134 -38.71 0.83 35.27
CA LEU A 134 -38.93 -0.38 36.08
C LEU A 134 -37.61 -1.13 36.39
N SER A 135 -36.64 -1.02 35.50
CA SER A 135 -35.32 -1.60 35.72
C SER A 135 -34.57 -0.99 36.92
N ASP A 136 -34.83 0.26 37.30
CA ASP A 136 -34.23 0.86 38.48
C ASP A 136 -34.87 0.34 39.77
N VAL A 137 -36.19 0.09 39.76
CA VAL A 137 -36.91 -0.56 40.86
C VAL A 137 -36.34 -1.95 41.12
N ILE A 138 -36.23 -2.78 40.07
CA ILE A 138 -35.64 -4.13 40.16
C ILE A 138 -34.18 -4.08 40.64
N ARG A 139 -33.40 -3.07 40.24
CA ARG A 139 -32.00 -2.91 40.68
C ARG A 139 -31.87 -2.48 42.13
N ASN A 140 -32.90 -1.86 42.71
CA ASN A 140 -32.93 -1.39 44.10
C ASN A 140 -33.38 -2.47 45.09
N GLU A 141 -33.87 -3.61 44.60
CA GLU A 141 -34.26 -4.75 45.41
C GLU A 141 -33.09 -5.36 46.21
N LYS A 142 -33.35 -5.77 47.45
CA LYS A 142 -32.31 -6.32 48.36
C LYS A 142 -31.64 -7.58 47.83
N TRP A 143 -32.35 -8.35 47.02
CA TRP A 143 -31.84 -9.58 46.41
C TRP A 143 -31.06 -9.34 45.11
N PHE A 144 -31.09 -8.11 44.57
CA PHE A 144 -30.40 -7.80 43.32
C PHE A 144 -28.88 -7.77 43.49
N ARG A 145 -28.18 -8.70 42.83
CA ARG A 145 -26.72 -8.85 42.97
C ARG A 145 -25.96 -7.94 42.02
N HIS A 146 -24.87 -7.32 42.50
CA HIS A 146 -24.03 -6.44 41.69
C HIS A 146 -23.51 -7.07 40.39
N GLN A 147 -23.19 -8.38 40.41
CA GLN A 147 -22.66 -9.10 39.26
C GLN A 147 -23.64 -9.16 38.07
N TRP A 148 -24.94 -9.11 38.34
CA TRP A 148 -25.99 -9.16 37.32
C TRP A 148 -26.00 -7.93 36.41
N LYS A 149 -25.42 -6.81 36.84
CA LYS A 149 -25.25 -5.60 36.01
C LYS A 149 -24.39 -5.84 34.76
N PHE A 150 -23.55 -6.88 34.79
CA PHE A 150 -22.62 -7.21 33.71
C PHE A 150 -23.08 -8.40 32.86
N ASP A 151 -24.18 -9.07 33.21
CA ASP A 151 -24.75 -10.16 32.42
C ASP A 151 -25.53 -9.57 31.23
N PRO A 152 -25.15 -9.88 29.97
CA PRO A 152 -25.83 -9.35 28.79
C PRO A 152 -27.31 -9.73 28.69
N ASN A 153 -27.74 -10.88 29.21
CA ASN A 153 -29.15 -11.29 29.18
C ASN A 153 -29.96 -10.52 30.19
N ILE A 154 -29.45 -10.40 31.43
CA ILE A 154 -30.14 -9.66 32.47
C ILE A 154 -30.28 -8.20 32.04
N LYS A 155 -29.21 -7.62 31.49
CA LYS A 155 -29.28 -6.28 30.89
C LYS A 155 -30.36 -6.20 29.82
N GLY A 156 -30.39 -7.13 28.88
CA GLY A 156 -31.41 -7.13 27.83
C GLY A 156 -32.84 -7.35 28.34
N MET A 157 -33.03 -8.20 29.36
CA MET A 157 -34.33 -8.46 29.98
C MET A 157 -34.86 -7.19 30.65
N LEU A 158 -34.00 -6.47 31.39
CA LEU A 158 -34.35 -5.18 32.02
C LEU A 158 -34.75 -4.13 30.98
N GLU A 159 -34.02 -4.01 29.87
CA GLU A 159 -34.36 -3.09 28.77
C GLU A 159 -35.69 -3.46 28.08
N MET A 160 -36.01 -4.75 27.96
CA MET A 160 -37.29 -5.19 27.44
C MET A 160 -38.42 -4.91 28.44
N LEU A 161 -38.20 -5.14 29.73
CA LEU A 161 -39.17 -4.81 30.78
C LEU A 161 -39.47 -3.32 30.83
N ASP A 162 -38.48 -2.45 30.67
CA ASP A 162 -38.68 -1.00 30.57
C ASP A 162 -39.56 -0.64 29.36
N ALA A 163 -39.30 -1.26 28.20
CA ALA A 163 -40.10 -1.02 27.01
C ALA A 163 -41.54 -1.53 27.16
N ILE A 164 -41.73 -2.72 27.74
CA ILE A 164 -43.05 -3.28 28.06
C ILE A 164 -43.79 -2.36 29.04
N HIS A 165 -43.11 -1.90 30.09
CA HIS A 165 -43.67 -1.01 31.09
C HIS A 165 -44.13 0.32 30.46
N ALA A 166 -43.26 0.98 29.69
CA ALA A 166 -43.58 2.25 29.03
C ALA A 166 -44.83 2.16 28.13
N GLU A 167 -44.99 1.04 27.41
CA GLU A 167 -46.12 0.83 26.51
C GLU A 167 -47.41 0.37 27.20
N LEU A 168 -47.32 -0.54 28.19
CA LEU A 168 -48.47 -1.21 28.82
C LEU A 168 -48.93 -0.56 30.12
N GLN A 169 -48.17 0.34 30.74
CA GLN A 169 -48.60 1.04 31.96
C GLN A 169 -49.93 1.77 31.77
N SER A 170 -50.14 2.36 30.59
CA SER A 170 -51.33 3.13 30.20
C SER A 170 -52.59 2.29 29.97
N LEU A 171 -52.49 0.95 29.97
CA LEU A 171 -53.66 0.06 29.89
C LEU A 171 -54.41 0.07 31.22
N SER A 172 -55.66 0.54 31.18
CA SER A 172 -56.57 0.62 32.33
C SER A 172 -57.43 -0.64 32.54
N GLN A 173 -57.43 -1.57 31.58
CA GLN A 173 -58.15 -2.84 31.66
C GLN A 173 -57.20 -3.97 32.08
N GLU A 174 -57.69 -4.87 32.92
CA GLU A 174 -57.01 -6.12 33.27
C GLU A 174 -57.00 -7.07 32.06
N VAL A 175 -55.82 -7.42 31.56
CA VAL A 175 -55.61 -8.20 30.33
C VAL A 175 -54.85 -9.50 30.57
N LEU A 176 -54.41 -9.80 31.79
CA LEU A 176 -53.72 -11.06 32.14
C LEU A 176 -54.58 -12.29 31.83
N HIS A 177 -55.90 -12.19 32.03
CA HIS A 177 -56.83 -13.27 31.73
C HIS A 177 -56.82 -13.68 30.24
N LEU A 178 -56.52 -12.75 29.33
CA LEU A 178 -56.41 -13.03 27.89
C LEU A 178 -55.19 -13.90 27.57
N LEU A 179 -54.09 -13.74 28.31
CA LEU A 179 -52.88 -14.54 28.10
C LEU A 179 -53.00 -15.97 28.66
N THR A 180 -53.91 -16.16 29.63
CA THR A 180 -54.11 -17.45 30.33
C THR A 180 -55.29 -18.26 29.81
N SER A 181 -56.16 -17.66 29.00
CA SER A 181 -57.33 -18.31 28.39
C SER A 181 -56.97 -19.17 27.17
N GLU A 182 -57.94 -19.99 26.73
CA GLU A 182 -57.81 -20.78 25.48
C GLU A 182 -57.84 -19.90 24.23
N ASP A 183 -58.51 -18.74 24.30
CA ASP A 183 -58.63 -17.75 23.22
C ASP A 183 -57.49 -16.72 23.25
N CYS A 184 -56.29 -17.12 23.68
CA CYS A 184 -55.15 -16.23 23.79
C CYS A 184 -54.80 -15.60 22.44
N PRO A 185 -54.73 -14.26 22.34
CA PRO A 185 -54.51 -13.58 21.06
C PRO A 185 -53.09 -13.77 20.52
N ILE A 186 -52.13 -14.15 21.38
CA ILE A 186 -50.72 -14.35 21.04
C ILE A 186 -50.45 -15.86 20.92
N THR A 187 -50.36 -16.34 19.68
CA THR A 187 -50.14 -17.76 19.37
C THR A 187 -48.88 -17.95 18.54
N PHE A 188 -48.30 -19.14 18.54
CA PHE A 188 -47.20 -19.50 17.64
C PHE A 188 -47.31 -20.98 17.25
N SER A 189 -46.65 -21.34 16.15
CA SER A 189 -46.54 -22.71 15.69
C SER A 189 -45.39 -23.43 16.40
N PHE A 190 -45.72 -24.38 17.28
CA PHE A 190 -44.73 -25.25 17.92
C PHE A 190 -44.51 -26.54 17.12
N MET A 191 -43.24 -26.93 17.01
CA MET A 191 -42.80 -28.18 16.39
C MET A 191 -41.77 -28.87 17.28
N ASP A 192 -42.12 -30.08 17.70
CA ASP A 192 -41.25 -31.02 18.40
C ASP A 192 -40.35 -31.72 17.36
N LEU A 193 -39.04 -31.52 17.49
CA LEU A 193 -38.04 -32.00 16.54
C LEU A 193 -37.57 -33.43 16.80
N ASP A 194 -37.86 -34.02 17.97
CA ASP A 194 -37.53 -35.42 18.24
C ASP A 194 -38.33 -36.38 17.35
N GLN A 195 -39.46 -35.93 16.83
CA GLN A 195 -40.28 -36.67 15.85
C GLN A 195 -39.64 -36.75 14.46
N PHE A 196 -38.54 -36.03 14.19
CA PHE A 196 -37.96 -35.87 12.85
C PHE A 196 -36.49 -36.28 12.70
N GLU A 197 -35.84 -36.84 13.72
CA GLU A 197 -34.44 -37.34 13.69
C GLU A 197 -33.39 -36.33 13.11
N LEU A 198 -33.63 -35.01 13.19
CA LEU A 198 -32.88 -33.97 12.46
C LEU A 198 -32.06 -32.99 13.35
N GLY A 199 -31.88 -33.31 14.64
CA GLY A 199 -31.49 -32.35 15.70
C GLY A 199 -30.20 -31.56 15.48
N GLU A 200 -29.04 -32.21 15.32
CA GLU A 200 -27.74 -31.51 15.43
C GLU A 200 -27.30 -30.75 14.16
N GLU A 201 -27.52 -31.33 12.97
CA GLU A 201 -27.03 -30.71 11.73
C GLU A 201 -27.87 -29.49 11.33
N LEU A 202 -29.19 -29.57 11.56
CA LEU A 202 -30.11 -28.45 11.35
C LEU A 202 -29.82 -27.32 12.33
N TYR A 203 -29.49 -27.66 13.58
CA TYR A 203 -29.11 -26.72 14.63
C TYR A 203 -27.87 -25.89 14.29
N ILE A 204 -26.81 -26.53 13.78
CA ILE A 204 -25.57 -25.84 13.35
C ILE A 204 -25.87 -24.89 12.18
N LYS A 205 -26.66 -25.34 11.19
CA LYS A 205 -27.03 -24.54 10.01
C LYS A 205 -27.98 -23.38 10.35
N MET A 206 -28.91 -23.56 11.28
CA MET A 206 -29.85 -22.52 11.74
C MET A 206 -29.14 -21.46 12.59
N ASN A 207 -28.25 -21.85 13.51
CA ASN A 207 -27.51 -20.89 14.33
C ASN A 207 -26.41 -20.13 13.59
N ALA A 208 -25.96 -20.62 12.42
CA ALA A 208 -25.10 -19.87 11.52
C ALA A 208 -25.83 -18.66 10.90
N ARG A 209 -27.12 -18.81 10.54
CA ARG A 209 -27.92 -17.79 9.81
C ARG A 209 -28.20 -16.50 10.56
N GLY A 210 -28.12 -16.49 11.89
CA GLY A 210 -28.30 -15.27 12.66
C GLY A 210 -27.06 -14.36 12.71
N ARG A 211 -25.90 -14.77 12.18
CA ARG A 211 -24.75 -13.85 12.04
C ARG A 211 -25.09 -12.87 10.92
N ALA A 212 -24.75 -11.60 11.11
CA ALA A 212 -24.77 -10.69 9.96
C ALA A 212 -23.87 -11.30 8.89
N LEU A 213 -24.40 -11.47 7.67
CA LEU A 213 -23.64 -11.97 6.53
C LEU A 213 -22.35 -11.14 6.42
N SER A 214 -21.22 -11.80 6.19
CA SER A 214 -19.97 -11.09 5.93
C SER A 214 -20.11 -10.22 4.69
N SER A 215 -19.20 -9.27 4.51
CA SER A 215 -19.21 -8.45 3.29
C SER A 215 -19.02 -9.32 2.04
N PHE A 216 -18.22 -10.38 2.16
CA PHE A 216 -18.06 -11.42 1.15
C PHE A 216 -19.35 -12.21 0.87
N GLU A 217 -20.07 -12.68 1.88
CA GLU A 217 -21.31 -13.44 1.69
C GLU A 217 -22.42 -12.60 1.06
N ASN A 218 -22.54 -11.33 1.47
CA ASN A 218 -23.44 -10.38 0.82
C ASN A 218 -23.05 -10.15 -0.65
N PHE A 219 -21.77 -9.96 -0.93
CA PHE A 219 -21.27 -9.81 -2.29
C PHE A 219 -21.56 -11.05 -3.14
N LYS A 220 -21.30 -12.25 -2.63
CA LYS A 220 -21.54 -13.52 -3.32
C LYS A 220 -23.00 -13.61 -3.78
N ALA A 221 -23.95 -13.40 -2.85
CA ALA A 221 -25.37 -13.44 -3.17
C ALA A 221 -25.78 -12.38 -4.21
N GLN A 222 -25.25 -11.16 -4.09
CA GLN A 222 -25.53 -10.08 -5.04
C GLN A 222 -24.96 -10.37 -6.44
N PHE A 223 -23.75 -10.94 -6.52
CA PHE A 223 -23.11 -11.27 -7.79
C PHE A 223 -23.77 -12.47 -8.47
N GLU A 224 -24.21 -13.47 -7.71
CA GLU A 224 -25.04 -14.58 -8.22
C GLU A 224 -26.35 -14.07 -8.81
N GLN A 225 -27.07 -13.20 -8.08
CA GLN A 225 -28.29 -12.56 -8.58
C GLN A 225 -28.02 -11.72 -9.83
N LEU A 226 -26.88 -11.03 -9.91
CA LEU A 226 -26.49 -10.27 -11.10
C LEU A 226 -26.32 -11.20 -12.31
N LEU A 227 -25.54 -12.27 -12.18
CA LEU A 227 -25.32 -13.24 -13.26
C LEU A 227 -26.64 -13.86 -13.72
N ASP A 228 -27.51 -14.22 -12.78
CA ASP A 228 -28.84 -14.76 -13.05
C ASP A 228 -29.71 -13.75 -13.84
N SER A 229 -29.73 -12.49 -13.40
CA SER A 229 -30.49 -11.42 -14.05
C SER A 229 -29.99 -11.07 -15.46
N LEU A 230 -28.74 -11.38 -15.78
CA LEU A 230 -28.13 -11.20 -17.09
C LEU A 230 -28.31 -12.44 -18.00
N GLY A 231 -28.94 -13.50 -17.50
CA GLY A 231 -29.19 -14.75 -18.24
C GLY A 231 -28.04 -15.76 -18.18
N TYR A 232 -27.02 -15.53 -17.36
CA TYR A 232 -25.84 -16.39 -17.19
C TYR A 232 -26.08 -17.46 -16.11
N HIS A 233 -27.16 -18.23 -16.23
CA HIS A 233 -27.57 -19.22 -15.22
C HIS A 233 -26.54 -20.33 -14.99
N LYS A 234 -25.80 -20.73 -16.04
CA LYS A 234 -24.77 -21.78 -15.94
C LYS A 234 -23.55 -21.25 -15.19
N GLU A 235 -23.11 -20.05 -15.55
CA GLU A 235 -21.99 -19.35 -14.94
C GLU A 235 -22.32 -18.98 -13.48
N MET A 236 -23.56 -18.61 -13.15
CA MET A 236 -23.99 -18.39 -11.77
C MET A 236 -23.79 -19.64 -10.90
N LYS A 237 -24.26 -20.81 -11.38
CA LYS A 237 -24.06 -22.08 -10.66
C LYS A 237 -22.59 -22.45 -10.55
N ALA A 238 -21.83 -22.27 -11.63
CA ALA A 238 -20.39 -22.54 -11.65
C ALA A 238 -19.61 -21.60 -10.71
N PHE A 239 -20.00 -20.31 -10.66
CA PHE A 239 -19.43 -19.31 -9.76
C PHE A 239 -19.64 -19.73 -8.31
N SER A 240 -20.88 -20.09 -7.94
CA SER A 240 -21.22 -20.51 -6.59
C SER A 240 -20.38 -21.71 -6.15
N PHE A 241 -20.31 -22.74 -7.01
CA PHE A 241 -19.56 -23.97 -6.74
C PHE A 241 -18.03 -23.75 -6.67
N LYS A 242 -17.45 -23.06 -7.66
CA LYS A 242 -16.00 -22.81 -7.71
C LYS A 242 -15.53 -21.85 -6.62
N LEU A 243 -16.36 -20.87 -6.24
CA LEU A 243 -16.05 -19.95 -5.17
C LEU A 243 -15.92 -20.67 -3.82
N ASP A 244 -16.84 -21.59 -3.52
CA ASP A 244 -16.86 -22.34 -2.26
C ASP A 244 -15.75 -23.41 -2.16
N GLN A 245 -15.17 -23.80 -3.29
CA GLN A 245 -14.12 -24.82 -3.35
C GLN A 245 -12.80 -24.22 -3.86
N GLU A 246 -12.53 -24.38 -5.16
CA GLU A 246 -11.24 -24.09 -5.80
C GLU A 246 -10.69 -22.68 -5.51
N TRP A 247 -11.56 -21.66 -5.51
CA TRP A 247 -11.11 -20.28 -5.29
C TRP A 247 -10.94 -19.94 -3.81
N THR A 248 -11.66 -20.61 -2.91
CA THR A 248 -11.39 -20.52 -1.47
C THR A 248 -10.03 -21.15 -1.16
N ASP A 249 -9.73 -22.32 -1.73
CA ASP A 249 -8.44 -23.00 -1.59
C ASP A 249 -7.28 -22.15 -2.13
N LEU A 250 -7.48 -21.50 -3.29
CA LEU A 250 -6.52 -20.56 -3.89
C LEU A 250 -6.11 -19.44 -2.91
N LEU A 251 -7.06 -18.95 -2.10
CA LEU A 251 -6.88 -17.78 -1.23
C LEU A 251 -6.58 -18.16 0.22
N TRP A 252 -6.69 -19.44 0.60
CA TRP A 252 -6.63 -19.92 1.98
C TRP A 252 -5.32 -19.56 2.70
N SER A 253 -4.20 -19.63 1.99
CA SER A 253 -2.88 -19.27 2.54
C SER A 253 -2.69 -17.75 2.75
N HIS A 254 -3.63 -16.93 2.27
CA HIS A 254 -3.55 -15.46 2.27
C HIS A 254 -4.62 -14.77 3.13
N LEU A 255 -5.38 -15.50 3.95
CA LEU A 255 -6.48 -14.96 4.78
C LEU A 255 -6.04 -13.93 5.84
N GLY A 256 -4.73 -13.73 6.02
CA GLY A 256 -4.16 -12.78 6.97
C GLY A 256 -4.55 -13.06 8.43
N THR A 257 -4.44 -12.05 9.28
CA THR A 257 -4.73 -12.18 10.72
C THR A 257 -6.22 -12.30 11.03
N ALA A 258 -7.08 -11.71 10.19
CA ALA A 258 -8.53 -11.79 10.34
C ALA A 258 -9.09 -13.17 10.01
N LYS A 259 -8.31 -14.01 9.29
CA LYS A 259 -8.72 -15.35 8.82
C LYS A 259 -10.03 -15.32 8.02
N THR A 260 -10.25 -14.27 7.22
CA THR A 260 -11.44 -14.10 6.37
C THR A 260 -11.07 -14.01 4.89
N LEU A 261 -11.98 -14.48 4.03
CA LEU A 261 -11.83 -14.44 2.58
C LEU A 261 -12.07 -13.05 1.99
N ASP A 262 -12.76 -12.17 2.71
CA ASP A 262 -13.20 -10.85 2.25
C ASP A 262 -12.07 -10.07 1.57
N ARG A 263 -10.95 -9.83 2.27
CA ARG A 263 -9.84 -9.03 1.74
C ARG A 263 -9.14 -9.69 0.55
N PRO A 264 -8.64 -10.94 0.65
CA PRO A 264 -8.02 -11.64 -0.48
C PRO A 264 -8.88 -11.67 -1.73
N PHE A 265 -10.15 -12.01 -1.58
CA PHE A 265 -11.09 -12.15 -2.68
C PHE A 265 -11.39 -10.79 -3.33
N PHE A 266 -11.72 -9.76 -2.53
CA PHE A 266 -12.01 -8.44 -3.10
C PHE A 266 -10.81 -7.83 -3.82
N ASN A 267 -9.58 -8.12 -3.38
CA ASN A 267 -8.37 -7.61 -4.03
C ASN A 267 -8.16 -8.21 -5.44
N ILE A 268 -8.26 -9.54 -5.60
CA ILE A 268 -8.15 -10.15 -6.93
C ILE A 268 -9.34 -9.80 -7.81
N PHE A 269 -10.55 -9.79 -7.26
CA PHE A 269 -11.76 -9.45 -7.99
C PHE A 269 -11.71 -8.01 -8.50
N ALA A 270 -11.26 -7.05 -7.67
CA ALA A 270 -11.04 -5.67 -8.07
C ALA A 270 -9.93 -5.54 -9.13
N PHE A 271 -8.84 -6.31 -9.03
CA PHE A 271 -7.80 -6.31 -10.07
C PHE A 271 -8.36 -6.77 -11.43
N ILE A 272 -9.10 -7.88 -11.47
CA ILE A 272 -9.68 -8.42 -12.70
C ILE A 272 -10.69 -7.44 -13.30
N SER A 273 -11.61 -6.96 -12.46
CA SER A 273 -12.67 -6.03 -12.89
C SER A 273 -12.09 -4.68 -13.38
N SER A 274 -11.04 -4.18 -12.72
CA SER A 274 -10.33 -2.99 -13.19
C SER A 274 -9.60 -3.23 -14.49
N ALA A 275 -8.94 -4.38 -14.69
CA ALA A 275 -8.29 -4.70 -15.95
C ALA A 275 -9.26 -4.71 -17.14
N LEU A 276 -10.49 -5.19 -16.96
CA LEU A 276 -11.56 -5.13 -17.96
C LEU A 276 -12.03 -3.70 -18.23
N GLN A 277 -12.22 -2.91 -17.17
CA GLN A 277 -12.79 -1.55 -17.29
C GLN A 277 -11.80 -0.55 -17.89
N VAL A 278 -10.51 -0.60 -17.53
CA VAL A 278 -9.47 0.34 -18.02
C VAL A 278 -9.32 0.25 -19.55
N LYS A 279 -9.59 -0.91 -20.16
CA LYS A 279 -9.59 -1.08 -21.62
C LYS A 279 -10.71 -0.31 -22.33
N LYS A 280 -11.79 0.07 -21.62
CA LYS A 280 -12.99 0.73 -22.17
C LYS A 280 -13.13 2.18 -21.72
N LYS A 281 -12.87 2.48 -20.45
CA LYS A 281 -13.00 3.81 -19.83
C LYS A 281 -11.75 4.12 -19.02
N VAL A 282 -11.26 5.35 -19.12
CA VAL A 282 -9.97 5.76 -18.57
C VAL A 282 -10.19 6.87 -17.53
N THR A 283 -10.51 6.49 -16.29
CA THR A 283 -10.61 7.44 -15.15
C THR A 283 -9.87 6.89 -13.93
N SER A 284 -9.33 7.76 -13.08
CA SER A 284 -8.54 7.37 -11.89
C SER A 284 -9.33 6.52 -10.89
N ASN A 285 -10.65 6.73 -10.81
CA ASN A 285 -11.53 5.99 -9.89
C ASN A 285 -11.62 4.49 -10.19
N VAL A 286 -11.20 4.05 -11.38
CA VAL A 286 -11.20 2.63 -11.79
C VAL A 286 -10.27 1.78 -10.91
N PHE A 287 -9.28 2.36 -10.24
CA PHE A 287 -8.37 1.56 -9.41
C PHE A 287 -8.76 1.50 -7.92
N VAL A 288 -9.94 2.00 -7.56
CA VAL A 288 -10.44 1.99 -6.18
C VAL A 288 -11.19 0.69 -5.92
N ASN A 289 -10.65 -0.19 -5.05
CA ASN A 289 -11.25 -1.51 -4.79
C ASN A 289 -12.73 -1.45 -4.36
N LYS A 290 -13.11 -0.47 -3.53
CA LYS A 290 -14.50 -0.26 -3.08
C LYS A 290 -15.49 -0.06 -4.24
N ARG A 291 -15.03 0.45 -5.39
CA ARG A 291 -15.85 0.60 -6.60
C ARG A 291 -16.41 -0.74 -7.09
N TYR A 292 -15.68 -1.84 -6.87
CA TYR A 292 -16.06 -3.18 -7.33
C TYR A 292 -16.92 -3.95 -6.34
N THR A 293 -17.44 -3.27 -5.31
CA THR A 293 -18.53 -3.78 -4.46
C THR A 293 -19.88 -3.16 -4.84
N GLU A 294 -19.91 -2.20 -5.77
CA GLU A 294 -21.13 -1.51 -6.21
C GLU A 294 -21.77 -2.28 -7.38
N ILE A 295 -23.02 -2.73 -7.20
CA ILE A 295 -23.69 -3.64 -8.15
C ILE A 295 -23.91 -3.01 -9.52
N GLU A 296 -24.12 -1.69 -9.60
CA GLU A 296 -24.28 -0.93 -10.83
C GLU A 296 -23.00 -0.96 -11.67
N VAL A 297 -21.84 -0.84 -11.03
CA VAL A 297 -20.54 -0.94 -11.69
C VAL A 297 -20.32 -2.35 -12.23
N LEU A 298 -20.65 -3.37 -11.43
CA LEU A 298 -20.52 -4.77 -11.84
C LEU A 298 -21.44 -5.10 -13.02
N ARG A 299 -22.68 -4.59 -13.01
CA ARG A 299 -23.61 -4.72 -14.13
C ARG A 299 -23.06 -4.11 -15.41
N GLU A 300 -22.42 -2.94 -15.35
CA GLU A 300 -21.78 -2.35 -16.54
C GLU A 300 -20.64 -3.20 -17.11
N ILE A 301 -19.85 -3.86 -16.24
CA ILE A 301 -18.66 -4.63 -16.63
C ILE A 301 -19.06 -6.01 -17.15
N TYR A 302 -19.90 -6.72 -16.40
CA TYR A 302 -20.23 -8.13 -16.62
C TYR A 302 -21.48 -8.36 -17.47
N LYS A 303 -22.08 -7.31 -18.05
CA LYS A 303 -23.13 -7.45 -19.09
C LYS A 303 -22.64 -8.14 -20.37
N GLU A 304 -21.33 -8.16 -20.60
CA GLU A 304 -20.69 -8.82 -21.74
C GLU A 304 -20.20 -10.19 -21.30
N ASN A 305 -20.53 -11.24 -22.07
CA ASN A 305 -20.18 -12.62 -21.72
C ASN A 305 -18.65 -12.78 -21.62
N GLU A 306 -17.90 -12.11 -22.50
CA GLU A 306 -16.43 -12.12 -22.52
C GLU A 306 -15.82 -11.66 -21.18
N ALA A 307 -16.47 -10.72 -20.48
CA ALA A 307 -16.02 -10.27 -19.17
C ALA A 307 -16.21 -11.36 -18.10
N VAL A 308 -17.32 -12.09 -18.15
CA VAL A 308 -17.60 -13.23 -17.26
C VAL A 308 -16.60 -14.35 -17.53
N GLN A 309 -16.40 -14.73 -18.79
CA GLN A 309 -15.42 -15.76 -19.17
C GLN A 309 -14.00 -15.38 -18.75
N TYR A 310 -13.62 -14.11 -18.91
CA TYR A 310 -12.30 -13.63 -18.48
C TYR A 310 -12.10 -13.74 -16.97
N LEU A 311 -13.12 -13.41 -16.15
CA LEU A 311 -13.05 -13.59 -14.70
C LEU A 311 -12.77 -15.04 -14.31
N PHE A 312 -13.53 -15.98 -14.88
CA PHE A 312 -13.35 -17.40 -14.63
C PHE A 312 -11.97 -17.88 -15.07
N ALA A 313 -11.55 -17.54 -16.29
CA ALA A 313 -10.28 -17.95 -16.84
C ALA A 313 -9.08 -17.45 -15.99
N VAL A 314 -9.13 -16.20 -15.50
CA VAL A 314 -8.06 -15.67 -14.63
C VAL A 314 -8.00 -16.43 -13.31
N LEU A 315 -9.13 -16.68 -12.65
CA LEU A 315 -9.12 -17.41 -11.37
C LEU A 315 -8.66 -18.87 -11.56
N GLU A 316 -9.16 -19.54 -12.60
CA GLU A 316 -8.79 -20.91 -12.93
C GLU A 316 -7.30 -21.05 -13.28
N VAL A 317 -6.73 -20.14 -14.07
CA VAL A 317 -5.30 -20.21 -14.40
C VAL A 317 -4.43 -20.06 -13.16
N TRP A 318 -4.83 -19.22 -12.19
CA TRP A 318 -4.10 -19.06 -10.93
C TRP A 318 -4.31 -20.22 -9.95
N CYS A 319 -5.46 -20.92 -9.99
CA CYS A 319 -5.66 -22.21 -9.31
C CYS A 319 -4.68 -23.26 -9.85
N ASN A 320 -4.47 -23.30 -11.16
CA ASN A 320 -3.58 -24.26 -11.83
C ASN A 320 -2.08 -23.97 -11.64
N VAL A 321 -1.70 -22.84 -11.02
CA VAL A 321 -0.30 -22.58 -10.63
C VAL A 321 -0.02 -23.24 -9.28
N ASN A 322 0.63 -24.40 -9.32
CA ASN A 322 1.02 -25.22 -8.16
C ASN A 322 1.81 -24.42 -7.12
N ASP A 323 2.95 -23.84 -7.52
CA ASP A 323 3.79 -23.02 -6.64
C ASP A 323 4.01 -21.63 -7.25
N LYS A 324 3.33 -20.65 -6.66
CA LYS A 324 3.39 -19.24 -7.05
C LYS A 324 4.74 -18.62 -6.66
N ASN A 325 5.35 -19.03 -5.55
CA ASN A 325 6.68 -18.55 -5.16
C ASN A 325 7.73 -19.07 -6.14
N GLU A 326 7.66 -20.35 -6.52
CA GLU A 326 8.56 -20.93 -7.51
C GLU A 326 8.43 -20.21 -8.86
N LEU A 327 7.20 -19.97 -9.35
CA LEU A 327 6.94 -19.22 -10.57
C LEU A 327 7.64 -17.85 -10.56
N PHE A 328 7.40 -17.04 -9.53
CA PHE A 328 7.99 -15.70 -9.45
C PHE A 328 9.50 -15.73 -9.20
N SER A 329 10.02 -16.72 -8.48
CA SER A 329 11.47 -16.89 -8.30
C SER A 329 12.19 -17.13 -9.63
N LYS A 330 11.64 -17.99 -10.49
CA LYS A 330 12.17 -18.25 -11.85
C LYS A 330 12.09 -17.03 -12.74
N ILE A 331 10.99 -16.27 -12.66
CA ILE A 331 10.82 -15.02 -13.40
C ILE A 331 11.90 -14.03 -12.98
N VAL A 332 12.09 -13.80 -11.68
CA VAL A 332 12.99 -12.77 -11.15
C VAL A 332 14.45 -13.13 -11.37
N GLN A 333 14.79 -14.42 -11.35
CA GLN A 333 16.13 -14.90 -11.71
C GLN A 333 16.47 -14.57 -13.17
N LYS A 334 15.49 -14.61 -14.08
CA LYS A 334 15.68 -14.31 -15.51
C LYS A 334 15.47 -12.84 -15.85
N THR A 335 14.61 -12.14 -15.12
CA THR A 335 14.18 -10.77 -15.37
C THR A 335 13.86 -10.06 -14.05
N PRO A 336 14.84 -9.35 -13.46
CA PRO A 336 14.61 -8.53 -12.28
C PRO A 336 13.59 -7.42 -12.55
N LEU A 337 12.56 -7.33 -11.70
CA LEU A 337 11.43 -6.40 -11.87
C LEU A 337 11.63 -5.07 -11.13
N PHE A 338 12.66 -4.96 -10.29
CA PHE A 338 12.96 -3.79 -9.46
C PHE A 338 11.80 -3.40 -8.52
N ILE A 339 11.16 -4.41 -7.93
CA ILE A 339 10.09 -4.30 -6.93
C ILE A 339 10.53 -4.95 -5.63
N ALA A 340 9.91 -4.54 -4.52
CA ALA A 340 10.31 -5.00 -3.18
C ALA A 340 9.86 -6.45 -2.90
N GLU A 341 8.62 -6.79 -3.27
CA GLU A 341 8.06 -8.14 -3.16
C GLU A 341 7.94 -8.74 -4.56
N PRO A 342 8.76 -9.75 -4.92
CA PRO A 342 8.74 -10.32 -6.25
C PRO A 342 7.52 -11.18 -6.54
N ASN A 343 6.87 -11.77 -5.52
CA ASN A 343 5.63 -12.51 -5.70
C ASN A 343 4.44 -11.55 -5.86
N LEU A 344 4.20 -11.11 -7.10
CA LEU A 344 3.13 -10.17 -7.42
C LEU A 344 1.74 -10.73 -7.10
N PHE A 345 1.52 -12.04 -7.19
CA PHE A 345 0.25 -12.65 -6.77
C PHE A 345 0.01 -12.36 -5.28
N LYS A 346 0.99 -12.69 -4.44
CA LYS A 346 0.94 -12.40 -3.00
C LYS A 346 0.72 -10.90 -2.74
N THR A 347 1.43 -10.00 -3.42
CA THR A 347 1.26 -8.55 -3.26
C THR A 347 -0.17 -8.11 -3.58
N VAL A 348 -0.74 -8.59 -4.68
CA VAL A 348 -2.11 -8.27 -5.09
C VAL A 348 -3.10 -8.76 -4.04
N ILE A 349 -3.00 -10.03 -3.64
CA ILE A 349 -3.98 -10.67 -2.75
C ILE A 349 -3.92 -10.12 -1.33
N GLU A 350 -2.71 -10.01 -0.77
CA GLU A 350 -2.54 -9.59 0.62
C GLU A 350 -2.69 -8.08 0.77
N ASN A 351 -2.10 -7.27 -0.12
CA ASN A 351 -2.08 -5.82 0.07
C ASN A 351 -3.20 -5.09 -0.67
N GLY A 352 -3.62 -5.57 -1.85
CA GLY A 352 -4.62 -4.93 -2.71
C GLY A 352 -4.15 -3.62 -3.37
N ASN A 353 -3.37 -2.81 -2.66
CA ASN A 353 -2.77 -1.58 -3.15
C ASN A 353 -1.40 -1.86 -3.75
N ILE A 354 -1.38 -2.12 -5.06
CA ILE A 354 -0.16 -2.32 -5.86
C ILE A 354 0.16 -1.05 -6.64
N THR A 355 1.45 -0.82 -6.88
CA THR A 355 1.93 0.26 -7.75
C THR A 355 1.51 0.02 -9.20
N LEU A 356 1.51 1.08 -10.01
CA LEU A 356 1.18 0.97 -11.44
C LEU A 356 2.11 0.01 -12.22
N PRO A 357 3.45 0.00 -12.00
CA PRO A 357 4.31 -1.00 -12.62
C PRO A 357 3.97 -2.44 -12.20
N GLU A 358 3.77 -2.69 -10.90
CA GLU A 358 3.37 -4.01 -10.39
C GLU A 358 2.05 -4.49 -11.02
N ARG A 359 1.08 -3.58 -11.19
CA ARG A 359 -0.18 -3.87 -11.89
C ARG A 359 0.05 -4.30 -13.34
N ILE A 360 0.94 -3.61 -14.06
CA ILE A 360 1.29 -3.95 -15.44
C ILE A 360 2.01 -5.30 -15.51
N TYR A 361 2.95 -5.56 -14.61
CA TYR A 361 3.69 -6.82 -14.56
C TYR A 361 2.76 -7.99 -14.21
N PHE A 362 1.88 -7.83 -13.22
CA PHE A 362 0.92 -8.86 -12.86
C PHE A 362 -0.09 -9.14 -13.97
N TYR A 363 -0.53 -8.10 -14.69
CA TYR A 363 -1.35 -8.26 -15.89
C TYR A 363 -0.59 -9.03 -16.99
N THR A 364 0.67 -8.68 -17.24
CA THR A 364 1.53 -9.37 -18.23
C THR A 364 1.68 -10.85 -17.91
N VAL A 365 1.98 -11.19 -16.65
CA VAL A 365 2.10 -12.58 -16.19
C VAL A 365 0.77 -13.31 -16.35
N THR A 366 -0.34 -12.69 -15.94
CA THR A 366 -1.68 -13.28 -16.06
C THR A 366 -2.03 -13.58 -17.52
N GLN A 367 -1.81 -12.63 -18.45
CA GLN A 367 -2.08 -12.87 -19.87
C GLN A 367 -1.19 -13.98 -20.45
N ALA A 368 0.10 -14.01 -20.09
CA ALA A 368 0.99 -15.07 -20.56
C ALA A 368 0.52 -16.45 -20.07
N LEU A 369 0.07 -16.56 -18.82
CA LEU A 369 -0.48 -17.80 -18.28
C LEU A 369 -1.77 -18.23 -19.00
N LEU A 370 -2.69 -17.29 -19.24
CA LEU A 370 -3.97 -17.55 -19.92
C LEU A 370 -3.79 -18.10 -21.35
N HIS A 371 -2.72 -17.70 -22.03
CA HIS A 371 -2.44 -18.05 -23.41
C HIS A 371 -1.32 -19.09 -23.56
N ASP A 372 -0.96 -19.77 -22.47
CA ASP A 372 0.10 -20.80 -22.40
C ASP A 372 1.49 -20.35 -22.90
N LYS A 373 1.82 -19.08 -22.68
CA LYS A 373 3.09 -18.44 -23.08
C LYS A 373 4.11 -18.36 -21.95
N LYS A 374 4.24 -19.44 -21.18
CA LYS A 374 5.13 -19.49 -20.01
C LYS A 374 6.60 -19.43 -20.42
N GLU A 375 6.95 -19.93 -21.60
CA GLU A 375 8.32 -19.96 -22.10
C GLU A 375 8.79 -18.57 -22.55
N GLU A 376 7.92 -17.79 -23.20
CA GLU A 376 8.19 -16.43 -23.66
C GLU A 376 8.07 -15.38 -22.56
N LEU A 377 7.39 -15.71 -21.44
CA LEU A 377 7.12 -14.78 -20.35
C LEU A 377 8.35 -14.00 -19.86
N PRO A 378 9.55 -14.61 -19.64
CA PRO A 378 10.72 -13.85 -19.22
C PRO A 378 11.12 -12.75 -20.21
N SER A 379 11.08 -13.04 -21.51
CA SER A 379 11.43 -12.10 -22.59
C SER A 379 10.34 -11.03 -22.77
N LEU A 380 9.07 -11.42 -22.75
CA LEU A 380 7.95 -10.48 -22.80
C LEU A 380 8.01 -9.51 -21.62
N LEU A 381 8.15 -10.05 -20.40
CA LEU A 381 8.19 -9.25 -19.19
C LEU A 381 9.43 -8.33 -19.17
N ARG A 382 10.56 -8.77 -19.73
CA ARG A 382 11.78 -7.95 -19.88
C ARG A 382 11.53 -6.72 -20.75
N ILE A 383 10.89 -6.90 -21.91
CA ILE A 383 10.51 -5.81 -22.84
C ILE A 383 9.51 -4.87 -22.17
N ILE A 384 8.45 -5.40 -21.55
CA ILE A 384 7.44 -4.57 -20.87
C ILE A 384 8.05 -3.80 -19.71
N ARG A 385 8.87 -4.44 -18.87
CA ARG A 385 9.61 -3.79 -17.77
C ARG A 385 10.51 -2.68 -18.29
N ASN A 386 11.25 -2.89 -19.38
CA ASN A 386 12.08 -1.84 -20.01
C ASN A 386 11.25 -0.63 -20.44
N LEU A 387 10.16 -0.89 -21.16
CA LEU A 387 9.27 0.14 -21.68
C LEU A 387 8.62 0.94 -20.55
N VAL A 388 8.11 0.26 -19.52
CA VAL A 388 7.48 0.87 -18.33
C VAL A 388 8.48 1.69 -17.53
N GLN A 389 9.69 1.16 -17.29
CA GLN A 389 10.74 1.88 -16.56
C GLN A 389 11.17 3.16 -17.30
N ARG A 390 11.03 3.22 -18.63
CA ARG A 390 11.29 4.44 -19.42
C ARG A 390 10.13 5.44 -19.46
N ILE A 391 8.96 5.12 -18.90
CA ILE A 391 7.89 6.11 -18.67
C ILE A 391 8.27 6.96 -17.45
N ARG A 392 9.20 7.88 -17.65
CA ARG A 392 9.76 8.74 -16.61
C ARG A 392 10.10 10.12 -17.15
N GLN A 393 10.15 11.09 -16.26
CA GLN A 393 10.58 12.45 -16.57
C GLN A 393 11.77 12.83 -15.70
N GLU A 394 12.69 13.59 -16.27
CA GLU A 394 13.81 14.17 -15.53
C GLU A 394 13.30 15.37 -14.73
N LYS A 395 13.60 15.40 -13.43
CA LYS A 395 13.31 16.50 -12.54
C LYS A 395 14.50 16.73 -11.64
N GLN A 396 15.21 17.84 -11.86
CA GLN A 396 16.39 18.25 -11.07
C GLN A 396 17.50 17.19 -11.03
N GLY A 397 17.75 16.51 -12.14
CA GLY A 397 18.80 15.48 -12.24
C GLY A 397 18.43 14.11 -11.68
N GLU A 398 17.16 13.89 -11.40
CA GLU A 398 16.60 12.61 -10.96
C GLU A 398 15.47 12.22 -11.90
N TYR A 399 15.34 10.92 -12.16
CA TYR A 399 14.20 10.42 -12.93
C TYR A 399 13.09 10.00 -11.99
N ILE A 400 11.90 10.53 -12.22
CA ILE A 400 10.66 10.13 -11.53
C ILE A 400 9.70 9.51 -12.52
N SER A 401 8.94 8.50 -12.09
CA SER A 401 7.94 7.86 -12.94
C SER A 401 6.91 8.89 -13.43
N ASN A 402 6.68 8.91 -14.74
CA ASN A 402 5.62 9.68 -15.37
C ASN A 402 4.41 8.81 -15.70
N LEU A 403 4.38 7.58 -15.18
CA LEU A 403 3.27 6.66 -15.38
C LEU A 403 2.01 7.22 -14.71
N ARG A 404 0.89 7.14 -15.41
CA ARG A 404 -0.41 7.66 -14.97
C ARG A 404 -1.48 6.60 -15.16
N TYR A 405 -2.57 6.75 -14.39
CA TYR A 405 -3.72 5.87 -14.45
C TYR A 405 -4.34 5.79 -15.85
N ASP A 406 -4.27 6.89 -16.59
CA ASP A 406 -4.86 6.98 -17.92
C ASP A 406 -4.09 6.20 -18.99
N SER A 407 -2.79 5.99 -18.77
CA SER A 407 -1.91 5.29 -19.70
C SER A 407 -2.05 3.76 -19.63
N ILE A 408 -2.62 3.22 -18.54
CA ILE A 408 -2.66 1.77 -18.26
C ILE A 408 -3.47 1.01 -19.31
N GLY A 409 -4.56 1.57 -19.81
CA GLY A 409 -5.40 0.91 -20.81
C GLY A 409 -4.67 0.67 -22.11
N ASP A 410 -3.90 1.66 -22.55
CA ASP A 410 -3.07 1.53 -23.74
C ASP A 410 -1.91 0.56 -23.53
N ILE A 411 -1.28 0.56 -22.35
CA ILE A 411 -0.23 -0.41 -22.02
C ILE A 411 -0.78 -1.84 -22.00
N PHE A 412 -1.99 -2.06 -21.47
CA PHE A 412 -2.64 -3.38 -21.51
C PHE A 412 -2.94 -3.81 -22.94
N ARG A 413 -3.41 -2.90 -23.81
CA ARG A 413 -3.59 -3.18 -25.24
C ARG A 413 -2.26 -3.53 -25.91
N ALA A 414 -1.16 -2.88 -25.55
CA ALA A 414 0.16 -3.21 -26.07
C ALA A 414 0.59 -4.63 -25.65
N ILE A 415 0.35 -5.02 -24.39
CA ILE A 415 0.60 -6.38 -23.91
C ILE A 415 -0.26 -7.39 -24.68
N ASP A 416 -1.54 -7.10 -24.90
CA ASP A 416 -2.43 -7.97 -25.66
C ASP A 416 -1.95 -8.20 -27.11
N LEU A 417 -1.27 -7.22 -27.73
CA LEU A 417 -0.66 -7.41 -29.06
C LEU A 417 0.46 -8.46 -29.04
N PHE A 418 1.32 -8.45 -28.02
CA PHE A 418 2.35 -9.49 -27.86
C PHE A 418 1.73 -10.86 -27.60
N ILE A 419 0.67 -10.89 -26.80
CA ILE A 419 -0.02 -12.13 -26.43
C ILE A 419 -0.75 -12.74 -27.63
N LYS A 420 -1.28 -11.94 -28.55
CA LYS A 420 -1.94 -12.43 -29.78
C LYS A 420 -0.99 -12.93 -30.86
N SER A 421 0.27 -12.48 -30.88
CA SER A 421 1.26 -12.88 -31.88
C SER A 421 1.76 -14.30 -31.62
N ASN A 422 1.95 -15.15 -32.63
CA ASN A 422 2.56 -16.48 -32.43
C ASN A 422 4.10 -16.44 -32.42
N ASP A 423 4.69 -15.27 -32.70
CA ASP A 423 6.14 -15.10 -32.73
C ASP A 423 6.71 -14.78 -31.34
N ASP A 424 8.01 -15.03 -31.19
CA ASP A 424 8.79 -14.57 -30.03
C ASP A 424 8.58 -13.05 -29.77
N PRO A 425 8.60 -12.59 -28.51
CA PRO A 425 8.37 -11.18 -28.17
C PRO A 425 9.27 -10.18 -28.93
N TYR A 426 10.54 -10.52 -29.21
CA TYR A 426 11.44 -9.64 -29.94
C TYR A 426 11.11 -9.56 -31.43
N LYS A 427 10.69 -10.68 -32.04
CA LYS A 427 10.19 -10.69 -33.43
C LYS A 427 8.89 -9.91 -33.57
N THR A 428 7.98 -10.11 -32.62
CA THR A 428 6.71 -9.38 -32.54
C THR A 428 6.94 -7.87 -32.40
N LEU A 429 7.90 -7.45 -31.59
CA LEU A 429 8.26 -6.04 -31.44
C LEU A 429 8.77 -5.40 -32.74
N ALA A 430 9.47 -6.17 -33.58
CA ALA A 430 9.97 -5.71 -34.87
C ALA A 430 8.86 -5.51 -35.91
N THR A 431 7.75 -6.25 -35.81
CA THR A 431 6.64 -6.20 -36.78
C THR A 431 5.54 -5.23 -36.40
N ILE A 432 5.28 -5.03 -35.10
CA ILE A 432 4.24 -4.09 -34.64
C ILE A 432 4.66 -2.67 -34.98
N GLU A 433 3.87 -1.94 -35.77
CA GLU A 433 4.18 -0.56 -36.19
C GLU A 433 4.10 0.45 -35.04
N LYS A 434 3.06 0.35 -34.19
CA LYS A 434 2.81 1.25 -33.05
C LYS A 434 2.43 0.45 -31.81
N LEU A 435 3.16 0.68 -30.71
CA LEU A 435 2.76 0.19 -29.40
C LEU A 435 2.00 1.29 -28.63
N PRO A 436 0.71 1.09 -28.30
CA PRO A 436 -0.05 2.03 -27.49
C PRO A 436 0.58 2.24 -26.10
N GLY A 437 0.48 3.46 -25.56
CA GLY A 437 0.92 3.77 -24.19
C GLY A 437 2.43 4.03 -24.05
N PHE A 438 3.20 3.86 -25.14
CA PHE A 438 4.64 4.09 -25.15
C PHE A 438 5.05 5.11 -26.21
N THR A 439 6.09 5.89 -25.92
CA THR A 439 6.65 6.85 -26.88
C THR A 439 7.42 6.14 -27.99
N ARG A 440 7.47 6.76 -29.18
CA ARG A 440 8.24 6.22 -30.32
C ARG A 440 9.69 5.95 -29.94
N ASP A 441 10.35 6.89 -29.27
CA ASP A 441 11.75 6.76 -28.88
C ASP A 441 11.99 5.57 -27.93
N SER A 442 11.07 5.30 -27.02
CA SER A 442 11.17 4.16 -26.09
C SER A 442 11.02 2.82 -26.80
N VAL A 443 10.15 2.77 -27.82
CA VAL A 443 9.93 1.58 -28.66
C VAL A 443 11.13 1.33 -29.59
N GLU A 444 11.66 2.38 -30.23
CA GLU A 444 12.84 2.27 -31.09
C GLU A 444 14.07 1.76 -30.33
N GLN A 445 14.23 2.09 -29.04
CA GLN A 445 15.28 1.50 -28.22
C GLN A 445 15.14 -0.01 -28.04
N GLU A 446 13.94 -0.54 -27.84
CA GLU A 446 13.76 -2.00 -27.76
C GLU A 446 13.88 -2.66 -29.13
N ARG A 447 13.42 -2.02 -30.21
CA ARG A 447 13.61 -2.52 -31.57
C ARG A 447 15.08 -2.61 -31.95
N PHE A 448 15.86 -1.61 -31.58
CA PHE A 448 17.30 -1.64 -31.73
C PHE A 448 17.92 -2.87 -31.05
N LYS A 449 17.54 -3.14 -29.80
CA LYS A 449 18.02 -4.33 -29.07
C LYS A 449 17.56 -5.63 -29.73
N ALA A 450 16.31 -5.70 -30.18
CA ALA A 450 15.80 -6.87 -30.90
C ALA A 450 16.62 -7.15 -32.16
N LYS A 451 16.92 -6.10 -32.95
CA LYS A 451 17.79 -6.19 -34.13
C LYS A 451 19.22 -6.62 -33.76
N LEU A 452 19.77 -6.08 -32.67
CA LEU A 452 21.09 -6.47 -32.19
C LEU A 452 21.14 -7.95 -31.81
N LEU A 453 20.12 -8.47 -31.13
CA LEU A 453 20.02 -9.88 -30.75
C LEU A 453 19.82 -10.81 -31.96
N ASP A 454 19.14 -10.34 -32.99
CA ASP A 454 19.00 -11.08 -34.26
C ASP A 454 20.33 -11.17 -35.02
N GLN A 455 21.09 -10.08 -35.04
CA GLN A 455 22.40 -10.01 -35.71
C GLN A 455 23.54 -10.68 -34.92
N GLN A 456 23.51 -10.57 -33.59
CA GLN A 456 24.55 -11.04 -32.67
C GLN A 456 23.93 -11.77 -31.45
N PRO A 457 23.44 -13.00 -31.62
CA PRO A 457 22.77 -13.75 -30.56
C PRO A 457 23.65 -14.00 -29.33
N ASN A 458 24.98 -14.05 -29.51
CA ASN A 458 25.94 -14.23 -28.42
C ASN A 458 25.91 -13.09 -27.39
N LEU A 459 25.52 -11.87 -27.80
CA LEU A 459 25.44 -10.72 -26.89
C LEU A 459 24.21 -10.74 -25.97
N LYS A 460 23.31 -11.71 -26.10
CA LYS A 460 22.06 -11.79 -25.33
C LYS A 460 22.30 -11.72 -23.83
N ASP A 461 23.20 -12.55 -23.31
CA ASP A 461 23.48 -12.60 -21.89
C ASP A 461 24.15 -11.31 -21.39
N ALA A 462 25.03 -10.72 -22.20
CA ALA A 462 25.69 -9.46 -21.87
C ALA A 462 24.71 -8.30 -21.82
N LEU A 463 23.82 -8.21 -22.80
CA LEU A 463 22.75 -7.21 -22.85
C LEU A 463 21.86 -7.34 -21.61
N PHE A 464 21.42 -8.55 -21.30
CA PHE A 464 20.52 -8.78 -20.18
C PHE A 464 21.18 -8.42 -18.84
N LYS A 465 22.45 -8.79 -18.65
CA LYS A 465 23.22 -8.43 -17.45
C LYS A 465 23.36 -6.92 -17.26
N LEU A 466 23.41 -6.12 -18.33
CA LEU A 466 23.40 -4.65 -18.24
C LEU A 466 22.01 -4.13 -17.90
N GLU A 467 20.97 -4.61 -18.58
CA GLU A 467 19.60 -4.18 -18.32
C GLU A 467 19.13 -4.47 -16.90
N ASP A 468 19.71 -5.49 -16.26
CA ASP A 468 19.38 -5.96 -14.91
C ASP A 468 20.02 -5.11 -13.81
N LEU A 469 20.91 -4.17 -14.17
CA LEU A 469 21.45 -3.17 -13.25
C LEU A 469 20.38 -2.12 -12.95
N SER A 470 20.11 -1.86 -11.67
CA SER A 470 19.05 -0.92 -11.22
C SER A 470 19.21 0.50 -11.77
N GLU A 471 20.44 0.94 -11.97
CA GLU A 471 20.78 2.27 -12.48
C GLU A 471 20.44 2.43 -13.96
N LEU A 472 20.49 1.33 -14.72
CA LEU A 472 20.13 1.29 -16.13
C LEU A 472 18.65 0.95 -16.31
N ALA A 473 18.17 -0.08 -15.61
CA ALA A 473 16.81 -0.61 -15.64
C ALA A 473 16.26 -0.73 -17.07
N GLY A 474 17.10 -1.26 -17.97
CA GLY A 474 16.77 -1.40 -19.39
C GLY A 474 17.05 -0.20 -20.27
N ASN A 475 17.41 0.97 -19.74
CA ASN A 475 17.76 2.13 -20.56
C ASN A 475 19.25 2.12 -20.90
N LEU A 476 19.57 1.85 -22.16
CA LEU A 476 20.94 1.82 -22.68
C LEU A 476 21.24 3.00 -23.61
N SER A 477 20.39 4.04 -23.62
CA SER A 477 20.56 5.17 -24.55
C SER A 477 21.93 5.84 -24.46
N ALA A 478 22.51 5.96 -23.27
CA ALA A 478 23.86 6.50 -23.08
C ALA A 478 24.99 5.50 -23.40
N LEU A 479 24.71 4.21 -23.42
CA LEU A 479 25.72 3.15 -23.58
C LEU A 479 25.61 2.41 -24.91
N ARG A 480 24.69 2.82 -25.79
CA ARG A 480 24.36 2.10 -27.03
C ARG A 480 25.58 1.83 -27.89
N ASP A 481 26.30 2.88 -28.28
CA ASP A 481 27.42 2.76 -29.23
C ASP A 481 28.59 2.01 -28.58
N ALA A 482 28.83 2.27 -27.29
CA ALA A 482 29.83 1.53 -26.51
C ALA A 482 29.49 0.04 -26.42
N PHE A 483 28.21 -0.32 -26.26
CA PHE A 483 27.78 -1.72 -26.20
C PHE A 483 27.87 -2.40 -27.57
N GLU A 484 27.50 -1.71 -28.66
CA GLU A 484 27.70 -2.23 -30.03
C GLU A 484 29.19 -2.52 -30.31
N LYS A 485 30.10 -1.71 -29.77
CA LYS A 485 31.54 -1.84 -29.99
C LYS A 485 32.22 -2.87 -29.08
N TYR A 486 31.88 -2.89 -27.79
CA TYR A 486 32.60 -3.66 -26.77
C TYR A 486 31.84 -4.88 -26.25
N GLY A 487 30.53 -4.99 -26.53
CA GLY A 487 29.72 -6.16 -26.21
C GLY A 487 29.88 -6.67 -24.78
N GLU A 488 30.37 -7.90 -24.66
CA GLU A 488 30.53 -8.60 -23.37
C GLU A 488 31.53 -7.93 -22.42
N ASP A 489 32.59 -7.31 -22.95
CA ASP A 489 33.64 -6.67 -22.16
C ASP A 489 33.14 -5.42 -21.42
N LEU A 490 32.06 -4.81 -21.89
CA LEU A 490 31.47 -3.62 -21.27
C LEU A 490 30.75 -3.97 -19.95
N VAL A 491 30.18 -5.17 -19.85
CA VAL A 491 29.35 -5.60 -18.71
C VAL A 491 30.09 -5.56 -17.37
N PRO A 492 31.25 -6.24 -17.20
CA PRO A 492 31.98 -6.21 -15.93
C PRO A 492 32.50 -4.81 -15.59
N LEU A 493 32.84 -4.02 -16.62
CA LEU A 493 33.32 -2.66 -16.45
C LEU A 493 32.23 -1.74 -15.88
N VAL A 494 31.06 -1.68 -16.54
CA VAL A 494 29.94 -0.85 -16.09
C VAL A 494 29.47 -1.27 -14.70
N ARG A 495 29.38 -2.59 -14.44
CA ARG A 495 29.02 -3.11 -13.11
C ARG A 495 29.97 -2.62 -12.02
N HIS A 496 31.28 -2.66 -12.28
CA HIS A 496 32.28 -2.16 -11.31
C HIS A 496 32.20 -0.64 -11.18
N MET A 497 32.11 0.11 -12.27
CA MET A 497 32.07 1.58 -12.23
C MET A 497 30.85 2.12 -11.46
N ILE A 498 29.71 1.46 -11.52
CA ILE A 498 28.51 1.82 -10.74
C ILE A 498 28.76 1.68 -9.23
N THR A 499 29.61 0.74 -8.80
CA THR A 499 29.93 0.54 -7.37
C THR A 499 31.04 1.45 -6.86
N LEU A 500 31.80 2.09 -7.74
CA LEU A 500 32.83 3.06 -7.36
C LEU A 500 32.22 4.36 -6.85
N ASP A 501 33.04 5.15 -6.15
CA ASP A 501 32.71 6.54 -5.87
C ASP A 501 32.48 7.28 -7.19
N GLN A 502 31.31 7.90 -7.32
CA GLN A 502 30.93 8.55 -8.57
C GLN A 502 31.75 9.80 -8.85
N GLY A 503 32.48 10.35 -7.87
CA GLY A 503 33.40 11.46 -8.09
C GLY A 503 34.61 11.03 -8.93
N LEU A 504 35.09 9.80 -8.77
CA LEU A 504 36.11 9.24 -9.65
C LEU A 504 35.60 9.09 -11.09
N VAL A 505 34.37 8.58 -11.26
CA VAL A 505 33.74 8.42 -12.58
C VAL A 505 33.51 9.79 -13.23
N ALA A 506 32.98 10.76 -12.48
CA ALA A 506 32.71 12.11 -12.96
C ALA A 506 33.98 12.81 -13.45
N ARG A 507 35.08 12.72 -12.69
CA ARG A 507 36.38 13.29 -13.07
C ARG A 507 36.94 12.65 -14.34
N ALA A 508 36.83 11.33 -14.47
CA ALA A 508 37.30 10.63 -15.65
C ALA A 508 36.45 10.92 -16.90
N LEU A 509 35.13 11.15 -16.75
CA LEU A 509 34.28 11.61 -17.85
C LEU A 509 34.62 13.05 -18.26
N LEU A 510 34.91 13.91 -17.29
CA LEU A 510 35.23 15.32 -17.54
C LEU A 510 36.55 15.51 -18.29
N THR A 511 37.43 14.49 -18.37
CA THR A 511 38.61 14.55 -19.24
C THR A 511 38.28 14.41 -20.73
N CYS A 512 37.08 13.94 -21.07
CA CYS A 512 36.64 13.77 -22.46
C CYS A 512 35.94 15.04 -22.96
N GLU A 513 34.87 15.46 -22.29
CA GLU A 513 34.07 16.62 -22.68
C GLU A 513 33.42 17.28 -21.45
N ASP A 514 33.16 18.59 -21.52
CA ASP A 514 32.34 19.28 -20.52
C ASP A 514 30.87 18.83 -20.66
N TYR A 515 30.49 17.87 -19.81
CA TYR A 515 29.19 17.21 -19.88
C TYR A 515 28.13 17.81 -18.95
N LYS A 516 28.34 19.03 -18.45
CA LYS A 516 27.43 19.67 -17.48
C LYS A 516 25.98 19.68 -17.94
N HIS A 517 25.08 19.22 -17.08
CA HIS A 517 23.64 19.24 -17.35
C HIS A 517 22.96 20.40 -16.62
N GLN A 518 22.32 21.30 -17.36
CA GLN A 518 21.66 22.47 -16.81
C GLN A 518 20.35 22.09 -16.09
N LEU A 519 20.22 22.48 -14.82
CA LEU A 519 19.02 22.27 -13.99
C LEU A 519 18.10 23.51 -13.93
N GLY A 520 18.57 24.67 -14.39
CA GLY A 520 17.84 25.95 -14.39
C GLY A 520 18.53 27.04 -13.58
N SER A 521 17.88 28.21 -13.44
CA SER A 521 18.46 29.39 -12.78
C SER A 521 18.51 29.30 -11.25
N SER A 522 19.43 30.04 -10.63
CA SER A 522 19.67 30.12 -9.18
C SER A 522 19.49 31.54 -8.66
N SER A 523 19.06 31.64 -7.40
CA SER A 523 18.93 32.90 -6.66
C SER A 523 20.19 33.25 -5.84
N LEU A 524 21.34 32.65 -6.18
CA LEU A 524 22.56 32.73 -5.40
C LEU A 524 23.49 33.74 -6.10
N GLY A 525 23.76 34.89 -5.48
CA GLY A 525 24.46 36.06 -6.06
C GLY A 525 23.58 36.99 -6.88
N ASP A 526 24.11 37.55 -7.99
CA ASP A 526 23.34 38.43 -8.87
C ASP A 526 22.30 37.59 -9.65
N PHE A 527 21.02 37.81 -9.31
CA PHE A 527 19.88 37.01 -9.70
C PHE A 527 19.70 36.88 -11.22
N LEU A 528 20.35 37.73 -12.02
CA LEU A 528 20.18 37.80 -13.48
C LEU A 528 21.03 36.78 -14.26
N ASN A 529 22.14 36.26 -13.70
CA ASN A 529 23.13 35.46 -14.47
C ASN A 529 23.54 34.13 -13.83
N CYS A 530 22.84 33.63 -12.81
CA CYS A 530 23.26 32.44 -12.09
C CYS A 530 22.54 31.16 -12.56
N GLU A 531 23.29 30.17 -13.03
CA GLU A 531 22.76 28.91 -13.56
C GLU A 531 23.25 27.71 -12.74
N ARG A 532 22.39 26.71 -12.54
CA ARG A 532 22.71 25.46 -11.85
C ARG A 532 23.02 24.36 -12.83
N TYR A 533 24.10 23.65 -12.56
CA TYR A 533 24.59 22.54 -13.37
C TYR A 533 24.83 21.28 -12.53
N LEU A 534 24.69 20.11 -13.16
CA LEU A 534 24.83 18.80 -12.57
C LEU A 534 25.82 17.93 -13.33
N TYR A 535 26.64 17.18 -12.58
CA TYR A 535 27.62 16.23 -13.10
C TYR A 535 27.38 14.78 -12.61
N GLY A 536 26.20 14.52 -12.04
CA GLY A 536 25.84 13.24 -11.42
C GLY A 536 25.92 13.28 -9.89
N GLY A 537 26.33 12.18 -9.28
CA GLY A 537 26.42 12.05 -7.83
C GLY A 537 26.16 10.63 -7.36
N ASN A 538 26.60 10.32 -6.14
CA ASN A 538 26.42 9.00 -5.53
C ASN A 538 24.95 8.60 -5.39
N THR A 539 24.02 9.55 -5.31
CA THR A 539 22.56 9.29 -5.29
C THR A 539 21.87 9.53 -6.63
N ARG A 540 22.59 9.96 -7.67
CA ARG A 540 22.07 10.33 -9.01
C ARG A 540 22.72 9.51 -10.12
N LYS A 541 23.11 8.28 -9.81
CA LYS A 541 23.80 7.38 -10.75
C LYS A 541 22.99 7.17 -12.03
N ALA A 542 21.71 6.84 -11.91
CA ALA A 542 20.84 6.58 -13.05
C ALA A 542 20.85 7.73 -14.08
N PHE A 543 20.90 8.99 -13.63
CA PHE A 543 20.99 10.14 -14.53
C PHE A 543 22.22 10.07 -15.43
N LEU A 544 23.40 9.87 -14.84
CA LEU A 544 24.68 9.81 -15.56
C LEU A 544 24.71 8.65 -16.57
N TRP A 545 24.17 7.49 -16.18
CA TRP A 545 24.25 6.27 -16.97
C TRP A 545 23.18 6.11 -18.05
N THR A 546 22.12 6.94 -18.03
CA THR A 546 20.95 6.73 -18.90
C THR A 546 20.46 7.98 -19.63
N THR A 547 21.18 9.09 -19.53
CA THR A 547 20.87 10.33 -20.25
C THR A 547 21.38 10.23 -21.69
N PRO A 548 20.51 10.26 -22.73
CA PRO A 548 20.94 10.10 -24.12
C PRO A 548 21.99 11.12 -24.58
N LYS A 549 21.95 12.35 -24.05
CA LYS A 549 22.93 13.40 -24.37
C LYS A 549 24.37 13.02 -24.02
N LEU A 550 24.57 12.05 -23.11
CA LEU A 550 25.89 11.59 -22.67
C LEU A 550 26.43 10.44 -23.52
N GLN A 551 25.72 9.96 -24.54
CA GLN A 551 26.14 8.82 -25.38
C GLN A 551 27.53 9.03 -26.00
N LYS A 552 27.79 10.24 -26.53
CA LYS A 552 29.08 10.60 -27.13
C LYS A 552 30.20 10.59 -26.08
N VAL A 553 29.97 11.22 -24.93
CA VAL A 553 30.95 11.30 -23.84
C VAL A 553 31.29 9.91 -23.31
N TRP A 554 30.29 9.05 -23.13
CA TRP A 554 30.50 7.66 -22.72
C TRP A 554 31.29 6.87 -23.77
N SER A 555 30.98 7.03 -25.05
CA SER A 555 31.68 6.34 -26.13
C SER A 555 33.16 6.73 -26.18
N GLU A 556 33.47 8.03 -26.10
CA GLU A 556 34.85 8.52 -26.03
C GLU A 556 35.57 8.04 -24.76
N PHE A 557 34.87 8.06 -23.62
CA PHE A 557 35.43 7.55 -22.37
C PHE A 557 35.80 6.07 -22.47
N PHE A 558 34.92 5.22 -23.03
CA PHE A 558 35.22 3.79 -23.17
C PHE A 558 36.34 3.55 -24.18
N ASP A 559 36.41 4.31 -25.28
CA ASP A 559 37.53 4.27 -26.21
C ASP A 559 38.87 4.56 -25.53
N ASN A 560 38.91 5.61 -24.71
CA ASN A 560 40.06 5.94 -23.89
C ASN A 560 40.37 4.84 -22.86
N TYR A 561 39.35 4.31 -22.19
CA TYR A 561 39.49 3.25 -21.19
C TYR A 561 40.12 1.99 -21.76
N PHE A 562 39.60 1.48 -22.88
CA PHE A 562 40.11 0.26 -23.49
C PHE A 562 41.50 0.44 -24.10
N ALA A 563 41.85 1.66 -24.53
CA ALA A 563 43.20 1.96 -25.03
C ALA A 563 44.29 1.94 -23.94
N VAL A 564 43.95 2.21 -22.67
CA VAL A 564 44.94 2.37 -21.57
C VAL A 564 44.71 1.45 -20.38
N LYS A 565 43.88 0.41 -20.55
CA LYS A 565 43.45 -0.53 -19.50
C LYS A 565 44.62 -0.99 -18.62
N LYS A 566 44.46 -0.81 -17.31
CA LYS A 566 45.42 -1.23 -16.26
C LYS A 566 44.90 -2.48 -15.53
N SER A 567 45.60 -2.88 -14.46
CA SER A 567 45.26 -4.04 -13.61
C SER A 567 43.87 -3.96 -12.98
N SER A 568 43.36 -2.76 -12.69
CA SER A 568 42.01 -2.55 -12.16
C SER A 568 41.26 -1.40 -12.83
N VAL A 569 39.92 -1.41 -12.71
CA VAL A 569 39.05 -0.31 -13.17
C VAL A 569 39.47 1.00 -12.49
N LYS A 570 39.63 0.99 -11.17
CA LYS A 570 40.03 2.18 -10.40
C LYS A 570 41.37 2.76 -10.86
N GLU A 571 42.40 1.93 -11.04
CA GLU A 571 43.71 2.38 -11.51
C GLU A 571 43.64 2.92 -12.94
N THR A 572 42.80 2.32 -13.80
CA THR A 572 42.62 2.81 -15.17
C THR A 572 41.96 4.20 -15.16
N LEU A 573 40.90 4.39 -14.37
CA LEU A 573 40.23 5.69 -14.22
C LEU A 573 41.19 6.75 -13.67
N GLN A 574 41.98 6.40 -12.65
CA GLN A 574 42.97 7.30 -12.08
C GLN A 574 44.06 7.67 -13.10
N TYR A 575 44.57 6.69 -13.86
CA TYR A 575 45.53 6.93 -14.93
C TYR A 575 44.98 7.87 -16.02
N ILE A 576 43.72 7.71 -16.40
CA ILE A 576 43.05 8.64 -17.34
C ILE A 576 43.02 10.05 -16.76
N ILE A 577 42.58 10.22 -15.52
CA ILE A 577 42.53 11.52 -14.84
C ILE A 577 43.90 12.20 -14.82
N ASP A 578 44.96 11.44 -14.50
CA ASP A 578 46.31 11.98 -14.32
C ASP A 578 46.99 12.32 -15.66
N THR A 579 46.67 11.59 -16.74
CA THR A 579 47.39 11.72 -18.03
C THR A 579 46.59 12.38 -19.15
N LYS A 580 45.26 12.48 -19.02
CA LYS A 580 44.35 12.99 -20.06
C LYS A 580 43.64 14.29 -19.68
N ASN A 581 43.99 14.93 -18.57
CA ASN A 581 43.45 16.27 -18.27
C ASN A 581 44.02 17.32 -19.24
N SER A 582 43.27 17.64 -20.30
CA SER A 582 43.65 18.60 -21.33
C SER A 582 43.12 20.03 -21.08
N TRP A 583 42.43 20.27 -19.95
CA TRP A 583 41.86 21.57 -19.64
C TRP A 583 42.95 22.59 -19.27
N ASN A 584 42.81 23.82 -19.74
CA ASN A 584 43.69 24.92 -19.34
C ASN A 584 43.46 25.29 -17.85
N LYS A 585 44.51 25.71 -17.13
CA LYS A 585 44.43 26.21 -15.74
C LYS A 585 43.49 27.41 -15.56
N THR A 586 43.13 28.11 -16.64
CA THR A 586 42.10 29.18 -16.62
C THR A 586 40.67 28.65 -16.69
N HIS A 587 40.48 27.38 -17.05
CA HIS A 587 39.17 26.74 -17.16
C HIS A 587 38.84 25.97 -15.88
N TYR A 588 37.63 26.11 -15.37
CA TYR A 588 37.21 25.47 -14.11
C TYR A 588 37.33 23.94 -14.13
N ALA A 589 37.10 23.31 -15.30
CA ALA A 589 37.17 21.86 -15.45
C ALA A 589 38.55 21.29 -15.14
N TYR A 590 39.64 22.06 -15.33
CA TYR A 590 40.98 21.65 -14.91
C TYR A 590 41.03 21.31 -13.42
N TYR A 591 40.46 22.19 -12.59
CA TYR A 591 40.41 22.00 -11.14
C TYR A 591 39.49 20.86 -10.74
N PHE A 592 38.32 20.76 -11.39
CA PHE A 592 37.34 19.71 -11.13
C PHE A 592 37.93 18.32 -11.42
N VAL A 593 38.75 18.19 -12.48
CA VAL A 593 39.50 16.96 -12.78
C VAL A 593 40.66 16.77 -11.79
N LYS A 594 41.45 17.79 -11.47
CA LYS A 594 42.65 17.64 -10.63
C LYS A 594 42.33 17.34 -9.17
N TYR A 595 41.34 18.00 -8.57
CA TYR A 595 41.10 17.96 -7.11
C TYR A 595 39.89 17.08 -6.74
N PRO A 596 40.09 15.89 -6.13
CA PRO A 596 39.02 14.93 -5.85
C PRO A 596 37.90 15.47 -4.97
N ILE A 597 38.22 16.36 -4.02
CA ILE A 597 37.26 16.88 -3.03
C ILE A 597 36.11 17.65 -3.69
N ILE A 598 36.31 18.22 -4.89
CA ILE A 598 35.29 18.96 -5.63
C ILE A 598 34.10 18.04 -5.96
N PHE A 599 34.36 16.79 -6.33
CA PHE A 599 33.34 15.76 -6.56
C PHE A 599 33.14 14.83 -5.34
N SER A 600 33.29 15.36 -4.13
CA SER A 600 32.88 14.66 -2.91
C SER A 600 31.42 14.94 -2.54
N GLY A 601 30.76 13.99 -1.86
CA GLY A 601 29.41 14.15 -1.34
C GLY A 601 28.33 13.35 -2.11
N GLN A 602 27.07 13.67 -1.86
CA GLN A 602 25.92 12.93 -2.42
C GLN A 602 25.50 13.42 -3.82
N HIS A 603 25.63 14.72 -4.07
CA HIS A 603 25.19 15.38 -5.30
C HIS A 603 26.31 16.25 -5.85
N PHE A 604 26.53 16.22 -7.16
CA PHE A 604 27.55 17.05 -7.82
C PHE A 604 26.87 18.23 -8.53
N THR A 605 26.25 19.09 -7.73
CA THR A 605 25.50 20.25 -8.20
C THR A 605 26.28 21.53 -7.92
N PHE A 606 26.39 22.38 -8.93
CA PHE A 606 27.19 23.61 -8.89
C PHE A 606 26.38 24.78 -9.44
N VAL A 607 26.55 25.97 -8.87
CA VAL A 607 26.01 27.23 -9.41
C VAL A 607 27.13 28.00 -10.07
N PHE A 608 26.92 28.44 -11.31
CA PHE A 608 27.84 29.25 -12.08
C PHE A 608 27.24 30.64 -12.26
N GLU A 609 27.98 31.69 -11.91
CA GLU A 609 27.62 33.09 -12.20
C GLU A 609 28.52 33.66 -13.30
N TYR A 610 29.83 33.68 -13.06
CA TYR A 610 30.85 34.07 -14.02
C TYR A 610 31.87 32.93 -14.18
N GLU A 611 31.60 32.03 -15.13
CA GLU A 611 32.39 30.80 -15.34
C GLU A 611 33.89 31.07 -15.53
N LYS A 612 34.23 32.10 -16.32
CA LYS A 612 35.63 32.49 -16.59
C LYS A 612 36.34 33.07 -15.37
N GLU A 613 35.59 33.57 -14.40
CA GLU A 613 36.13 34.14 -13.16
C GLU A 613 36.14 33.14 -12.01
N LEU A 614 35.74 31.88 -12.26
CA LEU A 614 35.63 30.80 -11.27
C LEU A 614 34.67 31.15 -10.12
N LEU A 615 33.68 31.99 -10.42
CA LEU A 615 32.61 32.32 -9.51
C LEU A 615 31.56 31.20 -9.53
N ILE A 616 31.96 30.08 -8.91
CA ILE A 616 31.26 28.80 -8.89
C ILE A 616 31.04 28.38 -7.44
N GLU A 617 29.85 27.89 -7.11
CA GLU A 617 29.50 27.43 -5.76
C GLU A 617 29.01 25.98 -5.82
N LYS A 618 29.67 25.08 -5.10
CA LYS A 618 29.23 23.69 -4.93
C LYS A 618 28.14 23.63 -3.87
N ILE A 619 26.99 23.04 -4.21
CA ILE A 619 25.83 22.98 -3.32
C ILE A 619 25.76 21.60 -2.65
N ASN A 620 25.68 21.57 -1.32
CA ASN A 620 25.60 20.32 -0.54
C ASN A 620 24.18 19.75 -0.38
N GLY A 621 23.15 20.44 -0.87
CA GLY A 621 21.74 20.00 -0.81
C GLY A 621 20.98 20.22 -2.12
N LYS A 622 19.70 19.86 -2.14
CA LYS A 622 18.86 19.93 -3.35
C LYS A 622 18.34 21.34 -3.68
N THR A 623 18.47 22.30 -2.77
CA THR A 623 17.93 23.66 -2.94
C THR A 623 19.04 24.71 -2.98
N ALA A 624 18.79 25.83 -3.67
CA ALA A 624 19.73 26.96 -3.73
C ALA A 624 20.01 27.63 -2.37
N ARG A 625 19.23 27.32 -1.32
CA ARG A 625 19.45 27.80 0.05
C ARG A 625 20.30 26.85 0.90
N SER A 626 20.76 25.75 0.32
CA SER A 626 21.61 24.79 1.01
C SER A 626 22.98 25.40 1.28
N LEU A 627 23.71 24.79 2.21
CA LEU A 627 25.11 25.11 2.44
C LEU A 627 25.90 24.94 1.13
N HIS A 628 26.76 25.91 0.85
CA HIS A 628 27.58 25.89 -0.35
C HIS A 628 28.95 26.51 -0.12
N ILE A 629 29.90 26.13 -0.96
CA ILE A 629 31.29 26.60 -0.92
C ILE A 629 31.89 26.59 -2.32
N ASN A 630 32.76 27.56 -2.62
CA ASN A 630 33.47 27.59 -3.88
C ASN A 630 34.40 26.36 -3.97
N PRO A 631 34.39 25.61 -5.09
CA PRO A 631 35.22 24.42 -5.27
C PRO A 631 36.72 24.66 -5.03
N ILE A 632 37.23 25.84 -5.40
CA ILE A 632 38.64 26.20 -5.18
C ILE A 632 38.93 26.37 -3.69
N TYR A 633 38.04 27.02 -2.93
CA TYR A 633 38.21 27.17 -1.49
C TYR A 633 38.14 25.82 -0.78
N GLU A 634 37.19 24.97 -1.18
CA GLU A 634 37.09 23.61 -0.63
C GLU A 634 38.35 22.79 -0.91
N ALA A 635 38.94 22.93 -2.11
CA ALA A 635 40.22 22.29 -2.45
C ALA A 635 41.38 22.82 -1.59
N VAL A 636 41.53 24.14 -1.40
CA VAL A 636 42.56 24.71 -0.52
C VAL A 636 42.40 24.22 0.92
N ILE A 637 41.18 24.23 1.45
CA ILE A 637 40.89 23.74 2.81
C ILE A 637 41.24 22.27 2.94
N ASN A 638 41.00 21.47 1.91
CA ASN A 638 41.31 20.05 1.91
C ASN A 638 42.82 19.76 1.96
N GLU A 639 43.63 20.57 1.29
CA GLU A 639 45.10 20.43 1.32
C GLU A 639 45.71 20.87 2.67
N ILE A 640 45.14 21.90 3.31
CA ILE A 640 45.66 22.47 4.57
C ILE A 640 44.57 22.68 5.64
N PRO A 641 43.88 21.62 6.08
CA PRO A 641 42.71 21.74 6.97
C PRO A 641 43.04 22.35 8.33
N TYR A 642 44.28 22.22 8.78
CA TYR A 642 44.76 22.76 10.06
C TYR A 642 44.96 24.29 10.04
N LEU A 643 45.03 24.93 8.86
CA LEU A 643 45.20 26.38 8.71
C LEU A 643 43.91 27.11 8.33
N CYS A 644 42.82 26.40 8.06
CA CYS A 644 41.56 26.97 7.60
C CYS A 644 40.38 26.68 8.56
N HIS A 645 39.41 27.59 8.60
CA HIS A 645 38.13 27.40 9.28
C HIS A 645 37.05 26.97 8.29
N ARG A 646 36.86 25.66 8.10
CA ARG A 646 35.87 25.13 7.14
C ARG A 646 34.46 25.65 7.42
N ASN A 647 34.00 25.62 8.66
CA ASN A 647 32.63 26.02 9.01
C ASN A 647 32.35 27.51 8.76
N MET A 648 33.36 28.38 8.95
CA MET A 648 33.24 29.80 8.61
C MET A 648 33.31 30.04 7.10
N SER A 649 33.94 29.12 6.35
CA SER A 649 34.13 29.25 4.91
C SER A 649 32.96 28.74 4.07
N ILE A 650 31.95 28.16 4.71
CA ILE A 650 30.72 27.70 4.07
C ILE A 650 29.68 28.81 4.17
N ALA A 651 29.04 29.13 3.05
CA ALA A 651 27.94 30.09 2.97
C ALA A 651 26.58 29.41 2.89
N LYS A 652 25.52 30.21 3.05
CA LYS A 652 24.13 29.77 2.96
C LYS A 652 23.31 30.85 2.27
N SER A 653 22.17 30.47 1.70
CA SER A 653 21.23 31.41 1.07
C SER A 653 21.86 32.13 -0.13
N ALA A 654 21.84 33.47 -0.17
CA ALA A 654 22.33 34.25 -1.31
C ALA A 654 23.78 34.74 -1.14
N ASP A 655 24.38 34.52 0.03
CA ASP A 655 25.74 34.96 0.34
C ASP A 655 26.77 34.16 -0.47
N ARG A 656 27.92 34.77 -0.76
CA ARG A 656 29.05 34.06 -1.39
C ARG A 656 29.95 33.45 -0.32
N SER A 657 30.52 32.29 -0.64
CA SER A 657 31.52 31.70 0.25
C SER A 657 32.81 32.51 0.24
N ILE A 658 33.53 32.48 1.35
CA ILE A 658 34.81 33.17 1.54
C ILE A 658 35.72 32.20 2.28
N LEU A 659 36.99 32.07 1.89
CA LEU A 659 37.96 31.24 2.59
C LEU A 659 38.44 31.95 3.86
N PHE A 660 38.17 31.37 5.03
CA PHE A 660 38.68 31.86 6.31
C PHE A 660 39.85 31.02 6.82
N THR A 661 40.91 31.71 7.23
CA THR A 661 42.06 31.09 7.89
C THR A 661 41.84 30.97 9.40
N LYS A 662 42.65 30.17 10.11
CA LYS A 662 42.57 30.03 11.59
C LYS A 662 42.82 31.33 12.36
N SER A 663 43.48 32.30 11.74
CA SER A 663 43.69 33.64 12.29
C SER A 663 42.61 34.64 11.83
N GLU A 664 41.47 34.13 11.35
CA GLU A 664 40.28 34.89 10.94
C GLU A 664 40.50 35.86 9.77
N LYS A 665 41.61 35.73 9.05
CA LYS A 665 41.83 36.42 7.77
C LYS A 665 40.98 35.77 6.67
N SER A 666 40.35 36.59 5.83
CA SER A 666 39.49 36.17 4.73
C SER A 666 40.20 36.29 3.37
N LEU A 667 39.97 35.32 2.49
CA LEU A 667 40.44 35.28 1.11
C LEU A 667 39.27 34.90 0.19
N TRP A 668 39.20 35.48 -1.00
CA TRP A 668 38.22 35.10 -2.03
C TRP A 668 38.79 35.34 -3.44
N LEU A 669 38.11 34.83 -4.45
CA LEU A 669 38.42 35.10 -5.85
C LEU A 669 37.61 36.29 -6.36
N GLU A 670 38.30 37.21 -7.04
CA GLU A 670 37.70 38.31 -7.79
C GLU A 670 38.36 38.35 -9.18
N LYS A 671 37.55 38.32 -10.25
CA LYS A 671 38.04 38.23 -11.63
C LYS A 671 39.07 37.11 -11.85
N GLY A 672 38.83 35.96 -11.22
CA GLY A 672 39.70 34.79 -11.29
C GLY A 672 41.03 34.88 -10.52
N ASN A 673 41.24 35.91 -9.69
CA ASN A 673 42.47 36.08 -8.90
C ASN A 673 42.17 36.14 -7.40
N TRP A 674 43.09 35.63 -6.57
CA TRP A 674 42.97 35.74 -5.12
C TRP A 674 42.97 37.21 -4.67
N THR A 675 42.10 37.56 -3.74
CA THR A 675 42.03 38.87 -3.10
C THR A 675 41.65 38.71 -1.62
N THR A 676 41.65 39.82 -0.87
CA THR A 676 41.43 39.87 0.58
C THR A 676 40.82 41.22 0.96
N SER A 677 40.45 41.40 2.24
CA SER A 677 39.99 42.68 2.77
C SER A 677 40.98 43.82 2.51
N ASP A 678 40.48 45.04 2.29
CA ASP A 678 41.26 46.22 1.85
C ASP A 678 42.55 46.46 2.65
N LYS A 679 42.50 46.21 3.97
CA LYS A 679 43.65 46.38 4.87
C LYS A 679 44.80 45.40 4.59
N LEU A 680 44.51 44.25 4.01
CA LEU A 680 45.47 43.18 3.73
C LEU A 680 45.89 43.12 2.25
N ILE A 681 45.27 43.89 1.36
CA ILE A 681 45.58 43.89 -0.08
C ILE A 681 47.07 44.13 -0.35
N PRO A 682 47.74 45.18 0.21
CA PRO A 682 49.15 45.42 -0.07
C PRO A 682 50.06 44.26 0.32
N LEU A 683 49.74 43.59 1.43
CA LEU A 683 50.48 42.42 1.91
C LEU A 683 50.23 41.20 1.02
N LEU A 684 48.98 41.00 0.58
CA LEU A 684 48.64 39.88 -0.30
C LEU A 684 49.33 40.04 -1.66
N ASP A 685 49.39 41.25 -2.22
CA ASP A 685 50.06 41.51 -3.50
C ASP A 685 51.57 41.32 -3.41
N GLU A 686 52.21 41.67 -2.28
CA GLU A 686 53.60 41.31 -1.98
C GLU A 686 53.81 39.79 -2.01
N TYR A 687 52.91 39.03 -1.40
CA TYR A 687 52.99 37.56 -1.38
C TYR A 687 52.74 36.94 -2.76
N LYS A 688 51.77 37.44 -3.53
CA LYS A 688 51.54 36.98 -4.91
C LYS A 688 52.77 37.17 -5.79
N ALA A 689 53.47 38.29 -5.65
CA ALA A 689 54.69 38.56 -6.42
C ALA A 689 55.84 37.58 -6.13
N GLN A 690 55.78 36.87 -4.99
CA GLN A 690 56.77 35.85 -4.60
C GLN A 690 56.38 34.44 -5.04
N LEU A 691 55.16 34.24 -5.57
CA LEU A 691 54.70 32.92 -6.00
C LEU A 691 55.33 32.51 -7.35
N PRO A 692 55.65 31.22 -7.54
CA PRO A 692 55.99 30.71 -8.86
C PRO A 692 54.86 30.90 -9.88
N ASN A 693 55.21 31.26 -11.11
CA ASN A 693 54.24 31.56 -12.18
C ASN A 693 53.45 30.34 -12.67
N ASP A 694 53.89 29.12 -12.35
CA ASP A 694 53.29 27.87 -12.80
C ASP A 694 52.27 27.30 -11.81
N LEU A 695 52.11 27.86 -10.60
CA LEU A 695 51.12 27.38 -9.64
C LEU A 695 49.70 27.59 -10.16
N ASP A 696 48.85 26.57 -10.00
CA ASP A 696 47.40 26.76 -10.19
C ASP A 696 46.74 27.45 -8.98
N LEU A 697 45.49 27.88 -9.12
CA LEU A 697 44.83 28.70 -8.10
C LEU A 697 44.71 28.00 -6.73
N VAL A 698 44.60 26.68 -6.68
CA VAL A 698 44.54 25.98 -5.39
C VAL A 698 45.92 25.98 -4.75
N GLU A 699 46.97 25.68 -5.51
CA GLU A 699 48.36 25.73 -5.05
C GLU A 699 48.75 27.14 -4.58
N GLN A 700 48.37 28.18 -5.33
CA GLN A 700 48.52 29.57 -4.93
C GLN A 700 47.79 29.85 -3.60
N GLY A 701 46.53 29.41 -3.47
CA GLY A 701 45.74 29.59 -2.26
C GLY A 701 46.38 28.95 -1.03
N VAL A 702 46.93 27.75 -1.17
CA VAL A 702 47.68 27.05 -0.12
C VAL A 702 48.88 27.88 0.36
N GLN A 703 49.70 28.37 -0.57
CA GLN A 703 50.87 29.20 -0.26
C GLN A 703 50.47 30.51 0.42
N LEU A 704 49.46 31.20 -0.10
CA LEU A 704 48.98 32.48 0.45
C LEU A 704 48.45 32.30 1.88
N VAL A 705 47.68 31.24 2.16
CA VAL A 705 47.21 30.94 3.52
C VAL A 705 48.38 30.67 4.46
N GLN A 706 49.37 29.89 4.04
CA GLN A 706 50.56 29.61 4.85
C GLN A 706 51.34 30.89 5.18
N MET A 707 51.58 31.76 4.20
CA MET A 707 52.27 33.04 4.40
C MET A 707 51.50 33.97 5.36
N LEU A 708 50.16 34.02 5.22
CA LEU A 708 49.29 34.81 6.09
C LEU A 708 49.25 34.30 7.55
N GLN A 709 49.54 33.02 7.78
CA GLN A 709 49.64 32.42 9.13
C GLN A 709 51.03 32.64 9.77
N GLN A 710 52.10 32.55 8.99
CA GLN A 710 53.48 32.65 9.52
C GLN A 710 53.81 33.99 10.17
N LYS A 711 53.25 35.12 9.71
CA LYS A 711 53.51 36.44 10.31
C LYS A 711 52.86 36.66 11.69
N ASN A 712 51.92 35.82 12.14
CA ASN A 712 51.41 35.90 13.53
C ASN A 712 52.44 35.43 14.57
N ILE A 713 53.48 34.70 14.17
CA ILE A 713 54.54 34.24 15.09
C ILE A 713 55.63 35.32 15.28
N LYS A 714 55.77 36.28 14.36
CA LYS A 714 56.76 37.36 14.47
C LYS A 714 56.28 38.60 15.22
N VAL A 715 54.97 38.81 15.38
CA VAL A 715 54.43 39.99 16.08
C VAL A 715 54.30 39.77 17.59
N THR A 716 54.17 38.52 18.05
CA THR A 716 54.16 38.19 19.50
C THR A 716 55.53 38.25 20.17
N ASN A 717 56.63 38.24 19.41
CA ASN A 717 58.00 38.31 19.95
C ASN A 717 58.63 39.72 19.92
N ILE A 718 57.85 40.78 19.65
CA ILE A 718 58.35 42.18 19.66
C ILE A 718 57.75 43.00 20.82
N ASN A 719 56.81 42.43 21.59
CA ASN A 719 56.26 43.05 22.81
C ASN A 719 56.53 42.19 24.07
N SER A 720 57.80 41.81 24.29
CA SER A 720 58.29 41.28 25.57
C SER A 720 59.48 42.10 26.05
#